data_AF-A9FK80-F1
#
_entry.id   AF-A9FK80-F1
#
_cell.length_a   1.000
_cell.length_b   1.000
_cell.length_c   1.000
_cell.angle_alpha   90.00
_cell.angle_beta   90.00
_cell.angle_gamma   90.00
#
_symmetry.space_group_name_H-M   'P 1'
#
loop_
_entity.id
_entity.type
_entity.pdbx_description
1 polymer ?
#
loop_
_entity_poly.entity_id
_entity_poly.type
_entity_poly.pdbx_seq_one_letter_code
_entity_poly.pdbx_strand_id
1 'polypeptide(L)'
;MFSFAWRARSEREYSMLDPAYDSSAIHKHAVRESFTYTFRAPAGVCRATRTSFQQLLANGSTLAVAALLAACGPAPEDPAPGSGSGGGTTATSGAAGTGSAGGIGDAGATSSTGGTGGAGAAGSTADSTAEAAGSGGSTGAAGGNPGACEQGTTSTEWATSCQVTGASCTAGTWRAPRDGGETRAPLRHESAHFAFYWPEGTDINLSQAEEAADTLESIWSAYFGSPIFFPEPYCKSADKWKAAVHFDNSFPLWGGGWSRNGVNYMGMWIGPDAARDPWGLAHEFMHGVQSTTQAFPDCGGDGCWIFESHANWMPHQIWRDNVHCSDMLPNMPHLYYGNTRNRYCNWQFFEFLKDKHCYSAVNDMWAYEAPRGQGDPWQKLMLSRGWDIERLNDEFGEWAMHNITWDYKDPPPTDGGDPSGVYRRKYGSIEPDMTSNGRTDRRLRLTRLEALDADWAQNRRFVSPYHWAPQRWGYNIVRLHPKADATSVRVVFRGVTQAGADSGWRWGLVATDPELTTSRYSPLQRGGDGEMDFCISPGENVYLVVVATPTEYQKLVWTRLSDGPAYPSIYRYPYMVELDGSWPAGFQDGQLDACPRGTTRHANGGGCAPAGTPSSVYVGPYATILGGEVSGDVRVEDHATIVNGVISGGRVGALSLVGQRGSGIQARGFNVSGSANVQATFYPLGWFGDRQSVSGTATLLGDVEFVATSKSSNTFYGFVPDDWAGVTMVTEVTAAPPYTWRR
;
A
#
# COMPACT_ATOMS: atom_id res chain seq x y z
N MET A 1 6.64 8.03 -29.30
CA MET A 1 5.54 7.11 -29.68
C MET A 1 5.35 6.13 -28.54
N PHE A 2 4.54 6.51 -27.55
CA PHE A 2 4.07 5.62 -26.50
C PHE A 2 2.62 6.04 -26.22
N SER A 3 1.67 5.12 -26.41
CA SER A 3 0.29 5.25 -25.94
C SER A 3 0.28 4.62 -24.55
N PHE A 4 -0.15 5.34 -23.52
CA PHE A 4 -0.29 4.82 -22.17
C PHE A 4 -1.79 4.74 -21.85
N ALA A 5 -2.42 3.64 -22.25
CA ALA A 5 -3.72 3.27 -21.71
C ALA A 5 -3.47 2.53 -20.40
N TRP A 6 -3.87 3.12 -19.28
CA TRP A 6 -3.77 2.48 -17.97
C TRP A 6 -4.75 1.32 -17.93
N ARG A 7 -4.21 0.10 -17.94
CA ARG A 7 -5.02 -1.12 -17.94
C ARG A 7 -5.38 -1.47 -16.50
N ALA A 8 -6.31 -0.73 -15.92
CA ALA A 8 -7.01 -1.18 -14.71
C ALA A 8 -7.79 -2.45 -15.07
N ARG A 9 -7.52 -3.55 -14.36
CA ARG A 9 -8.45 -4.70 -14.40
C ARG A 9 -9.75 -4.21 -13.77
N SER A 10 -10.81 -4.19 -14.59
CA SER A 10 -12.12 -3.66 -14.27
C SER A 10 -12.69 -4.16 -12.94
N GLU A 11 -13.48 -3.31 -12.30
CA GLU A 11 -14.33 -3.45 -11.10
C GLU A 11 -15.27 -4.68 -11.06
N ARG A 12 -15.26 -5.58 -12.05
CA ARG A 12 -16.10 -6.79 -12.04
C ARG A 12 -15.77 -7.78 -10.92
N GLU A 13 -14.62 -7.63 -10.24
CA GLU A 13 -14.27 -8.45 -9.06
C GLU A 13 -14.41 -7.72 -7.72
N TYR A 14 -14.67 -6.40 -7.71
CA TYR A 14 -14.78 -5.59 -6.48
C TYR A 14 -16.21 -5.11 -6.16
N SER A 15 -17.18 -5.35 -7.04
CA SER A 15 -18.63 -5.11 -6.82
C SER A 15 -19.27 -5.90 -5.65
N MET A 16 -18.50 -6.63 -4.83
CA MET A 16 -19.02 -7.40 -3.68
C MET A 16 -19.00 -6.65 -2.33
N LEU A 17 -18.69 -5.35 -2.30
CA LEU A 17 -18.53 -4.59 -1.05
C LEU A 17 -19.63 -3.56 -0.72
N ASP A 18 -20.70 -3.42 -1.52
CA ASP A 18 -21.82 -2.54 -1.18
C ASP A 18 -23.17 -3.30 -1.07
N PRO A 19 -23.79 -3.39 0.13
CA PRO A 19 -25.14 -3.92 0.28
C PRO A 19 -26.25 -3.00 -0.27
N ALA A 20 -25.93 -1.79 -0.74
CA ALA A 20 -26.94 -0.80 -1.14
C ALA A 20 -27.33 -0.82 -2.63
N TYR A 21 -26.79 -1.74 -3.45
CA TYR A 21 -27.18 -1.86 -4.85
C TYR A 21 -28.12 -3.06 -5.10
N ASP A 22 -29.37 -2.76 -5.49
CA ASP A 22 -30.39 -3.71 -5.91
C ASP A 22 -29.89 -4.52 -7.12
N SER A 23 -29.51 -5.77 -6.87
CA SER A 23 -28.90 -6.72 -7.80
C SER A 23 -29.90 -7.40 -8.76
N SER A 24 -31.08 -6.83 -9.01
CA SER A 24 -32.13 -7.47 -9.81
C SER A 24 -32.05 -7.27 -11.34
N ALA A 25 -31.02 -6.60 -11.86
CA ALA A 25 -30.76 -6.53 -13.30
C ALA A 25 -29.31 -6.98 -13.59
N ILE A 26 -29.12 -7.76 -14.65
CA ILE A 26 -27.85 -8.38 -15.12
C ILE A 26 -27.65 -9.82 -14.61
N HIS A 27 -28.53 -10.70 -15.07
CA HIS A 27 -28.21 -12.11 -15.31
C HIS A 27 -28.69 -12.49 -16.71
N LYS A 28 -27.80 -12.44 -17.70
CA LYS A 28 -27.86 -13.25 -18.93
C LYS A 28 -26.61 -13.04 -19.80
N HIS A 29 -26.07 -14.18 -20.25
CA HIS A 29 -25.01 -14.38 -21.24
C HIS A 29 -23.56 -14.41 -20.74
N ALA A 30 -23.16 -15.62 -20.29
CA ALA A 30 -21.79 -16.09 -20.36
C ALA A 30 -21.52 -16.71 -21.74
N VAL A 31 -20.46 -16.29 -22.44
CA VAL A 31 -19.89 -17.03 -23.58
C VAL A 31 -18.38 -17.09 -23.40
N ARG A 32 -17.85 -18.32 -23.51
CA ARG A 32 -16.43 -18.68 -23.54
C ARG A 32 -15.77 -18.07 -24.77
N GLU A 33 -14.61 -17.42 -24.62
CA GLU A 33 -13.72 -17.19 -25.76
C GLU A 33 -12.27 -17.58 -25.44
N SER A 34 -11.70 -18.34 -26.38
CA SER A 34 -10.30 -18.76 -26.45
C SER A 34 -9.61 -17.86 -27.47
N PHE A 35 -8.50 -17.19 -27.10
CA PHE A 35 -7.78 -16.32 -28.04
C PHE A 35 -6.59 -17.05 -28.69
N THR A 36 -6.55 -17.02 -30.02
CA THR A 36 -5.39 -17.38 -30.85
C THR A 36 -4.76 -16.09 -31.35
N TYR A 37 -3.46 -15.88 -31.11
CA TYR A 37 -2.73 -14.70 -31.59
C TYR A 37 -2.31 -14.86 -33.05
N THR A 38 -2.52 -13.83 -33.88
CA THR A 38 -1.89 -13.73 -35.21
C THR A 38 -1.14 -12.39 -35.30
N PHE A 39 0.17 -12.44 -35.55
CA PHE A 39 0.99 -11.25 -35.82
C PHE A 39 0.94 -10.91 -37.33
N ARG A 40 0.80 -9.62 -37.68
CA ARG A 40 1.10 -9.09 -39.02
C ARG A 40 2.34 -8.19 -38.95
N ALA A 41 3.34 -8.49 -39.78
CA ALA A 41 4.47 -7.61 -40.07
C ALA A 41 4.23 -6.78 -41.35
N PRO A 42 4.92 -5.64 -41.55
CA PRO A 42 4.67 -4.74 -42.67
C PRO A 42 5.33 -5.19 -43.98
N ALA A 43 4.76 -4.76 -45.10
CA ALA A 43 4.98 -5.28 -46.45
C ALA A 43 6.28 -4.84 -47.13
N GLY A 44 6.89 -5.76 -47.90
CA GLY A 44 7.94 -5.50 -48.88
C GLY A 44 8.06 -6.65 -49.90
N VAL A 45 7.46 -6.45 -51.08
CA VAL A 45 7.69 -7.07 -52.42
C VAL A 45 8.18 -8.53 -52.52
N CYS A 46 7.28 -9.45 -52.89
CA CYS A 46 7.42 -10.34 -54.07
C CYS A 46 6.16 -11.19 -54.33
N ARG A 47 5.94 -11.54 -55.60
CA ARG A 47 4.72 -12.12 -56.20
C ARG A 47 4.40 -13.55 -55.76
N ALA A 48 3.09 -13.76 -55.59
CA ALA A 48 2.24 -14.91 -55.98
C ALA A 48 2.64 -16.34 -55.56
N THR A 49 1.79 -16.97 -54.75
CA THR A 49 0.86 -18.04 -55.19
C THR A 49 -0.27 -18.21 -54.17
N ARG A 50 -1.51 -18.30 -54.65
CA ARG A 50 -2.73 -18.55 -53.88
C ARG A 50 -2.84 -20.04 -53.54
N THR A 51 -3.00 -20.37 -52.26
CA THR A 51 -3.73 -21.59 -51.86
C THR A 51 -4.39 -21.36 -50.49
N SER A 52 -5.69 -21.60 -50.42
CA SER A 52 -6.56 -21.32 -49.27
C SER A 52 -6.47 -22.38 -48.17
N PHE A 53 -6.54 -21.91 -46.93
CA PHE A 53 -6.44 -22.58 -45.63
C PHE A 53 -7.58 -23.58 -45.29
N GLN A 54 -8.34 -24.04 -46.28
CA GLN A 54 -9.51 -24.91 -46.08
C GLN A 54 -9.28 -26.40 -46.39
N GLN A 55 -8.04 -26.84 -46.62
CA GLN A 55 -7.73 -28.22 -47.00
C GLN A 55 -6.77 -28.98 -46.08
N LEU A 56 -6.49 -28.49 -44.87
CA LEU A 56 -5.56 -29.12 -43.91
C LEU A 56 -6.19 -29.50 -42.55
N LEU A 57 -7.51 -29.44 -42.42
CA LEU A 57 -8.24 -29.85 -41.19
C LEU A 57 -8.93 -31.23 -41.30
N ALA A 58 -8.40 -32.12 -42.14
CA ALA A 58 -8.84 -33.51 -42.20
C ALA A 58 -7.63 -34.43 -42.02
N ASN A 59 -7.32 -34.73 -40.76
CA ASN A 59 -6.81 -36.02 -40.24
C ASN A 59 -6.13 -35.77 -38.89
N GLY A 60 -6.87 -35.99 -37.81
CA GLY A 60 -6.31 -36.02 -36.47
C GLY A 60 -5.48 -37.27 -36.24
N SER A 61 -4.37 -37.15 -35.52
CA SER A 61 -3.79 -38.15 -34.62
C SER A 61 -2.57 -37.59 -33.89
N THR A 62 -2.39 -38.10 -32.67
CA THR A 62 -1.33 -37.87 -31.68
C THR A 62 0.03 -38.48 -32.08
N LEU A 63 1.09 -37.99 -31.39
CA LEU A 63 2.47 -38.53 -31.18
C LEU A 63 3.68 -37.91 -31.90
N ALA A 64 4.67 -37.61 -31.04
CA ALA A 64 6.13 -37.76 -31.18
C ALA A 64 7.00 -36.65 -31.84
N VAL A 65 7.70 -35.91 -30.96
CA VAL A 65 9.18 -35.86 -30.80
C VAL A 65 10.08 -35.69 -32.04
N ALA A 66 10.82 -34.58 -32.02
CA ALA A 66 12.20 -34.32 -32.49
C ALA A 66 12.66 -34.81 -33.88
N ALA A 67 12.99 -33.84 -34.75
CA ALA A 67 14.35 -33.56 -35.25
C ALA A 67 14.30 -32.84 -36.60
N LEU A 68 14.90 -31.64 -36.69
CA LEU A 68 15.74 -31.24 -37.82
C LEU A 68 16.49 -29.95 -37.48
N LEU A 69 17.78 -30.13 -37.24
CA LEU A 69 18.82 -29.10 -37.17
C LEU A 69 19.21 -28.64 -38.58
N ALA A 70 19.71 -27.40 -38.60
CA ALA A 70 20.65 -26.80 -39.56
C ALA A 70 20.10 -26.22 -40.88
N ALA A 71 19.96 -24.89 -40.91
CA ALA A 71 20.65 -24.04 -41.90
C ALA A 71 20.57 -22.55 -41.49
N CYS A 72 21.69 -21.85 -41.69
CA CYS A 72 21.89 -20.39 -41.68
C CYS A 72 22.19 -19.74 -40.30
N GLY A 73 23.44 -19.29 -40.19
CA GLY A 73 24.05 -18.68 -39.00
C GLY A 73 23.73 -17.20 -38.78
N PRO A 74 24.35 -16.59 -37.75
CA PRO A 74 24.00 -15.23 -37.31
C PRO A 74 24.66 -14.14 -38.16
N ALA A 75 23.92 -13.05 -38.34
CA ALA A 75 24.39 -11.78 -38.90
C ALA A 75 24.99 -10.87 -37.79
N PRO A 76 25.78 -9.84 -38.15
CA PRO A 76 26.89 -9.33 -37.35
C PRO A 76 26.49 -8.27 -36.31
N GLU A 77 27.33 -8.18 -35.28
CA GLU A 77 27.37 -7.12 -34.26
C GLU A 77 27.99 -5.83 -34.82
N ASP A 78 27.43 -4.68 -34.41
CA ASP A 78 28.01 -3.35 -34.59
C ASP A 78 28.66 -2.85 -33.27
N PRO A 79 29.61 -1.88 -33.35
CA PRO A 79 30.78 -1.84 -32.48
C PRO A 79 30.66 -0.92 -31.25
N ALA A 80 31.48 -1.22 -30.23
CA ALA A 80 31.76 -0.36 -29.09
C ALA A 80 32.85 0.70 -29.42
N PRO A 81 32.86 1.87 -28.74
CA PRO A 81 33.84 2.93 -28.98
C PRO A 81 35.17 2.65 -28.28
N GLY A 82 36.26 3.00 -28.97
CA GLY A 82 37.64 2.69 -28.61
C GLY A 82 38.21 3.48 -27.44
N SER A 83 39.09 2.82 -26.69
CA SER A 83 40.08 3.42 -25.81
C SER A 83 41.49 3.15 -26.35
N GLY A 84 42.32 4.18 -26.32
CA GLY A 84 43.65 4.21 -26.91
C GLY A 84 44.68 3.38 -26.14
N SER A 85 45.31 2.48 -26.90
CA SER A 85 46.73 2.06 -26.93
C SER A 85 47.68 2.36 -25.76
N GLY A 86 48.38 1.29 -25.36
CA GLY A 86 49.80 1.28 -25.01
C GLY A 86 50.07 0.43 -23.77
N GLY A 87 50.75 -0.72 -23.78
CA GLY A 87 51.50 -1.43 -24.81
C GLY A 87 52.53 -2.31 -24.08
N GLY A 88 52.49 -3.62 -24.31
CA GLY A 88 53.53 -4.60 -23.94
C GLY A 88 53.74 -4.86 -22.44
N THR A 89 54.08 -6.05 -21.95
CA THR A 89 54.45 -7.33 -22.56
C THR A 89 54.49 -8.36 -21.42
N THR A 90 54.05 -9.58 -21.73
CA THR A 90 54.54 -10.89 -21.24
C THR A 90 54.57 -11.22 -19.74
N ALA A 91 53.73 -12.20 -19.43
CA ALA A 91 54.12 -13.54 -18.95
C ALA A 91 54.20 -13.81 -17.42
N THR A 92 53.33 -14.76 -17.06
CA THR A 92 53.58 -15.96 -16.25
C THR A 92 53.71 -15.86 -14.72
N SER A 93 52.75 -16.55 -14.09
CA SER A 93 52.91 -17.65 -13.13
C SER A 93 53.07 -17.36 -11.63
N GLY A 94 52.42 -18.23 -10.83
CA GLY A 94 52.72 -18.53 -9.42
C GLY A 94 51.89 -17.69 -8.45
N ALA A 95 50.74 -18.14 -7.97
CA ALA A 95 50.47 -19.29 -7.09
C ALA A 95 51.20 -19.25 -5.73
N ALA A 96 50.35 -19.26 -4.70
CA ALA A 96 50.55 -19.76 -3.34
C ALA A 96 51.29 -18.90 -2.31
N GLY A 97 50.67 -18.82 -1.12
CA GLY A 97 51.44 -18.85 0.12
C GLY A 97 50.98 -17.90 1.22
N THR A 98 49.89 -18.25 1.88
CA THR A 98 49.74 -18.31 3.36
C THR A 98 50.80 -17.64 4.23
N GLY A 99 50.37 -16.84 5.21
CA GLY A 99 51.24 -16.48 6.32
C GLY A 99 50.59 -15.54 7.33
N SER A 100 50.03 -16.14 8.38
CA SER A 100 49.33 -15.52 9.49
C SER A 100 50.20 -14.69 10.43
N ALA A 101 49.49 -13.85 11.20
CA ALA A 101 49.64 -13.61 12.65
C ALA A 101 50.55 -12.47 13.17
N GLY A 102 49.98 -11.80 14.19
CA GLY A 102 50.64 -10.94 15.17
C GLY A 102 50.49 -9.45 14.84
N GLY A 103 49.86 -8.58 15.61
CA GLY A 103 49.46 -8.64 17.01
C GLY A 103 49.95 -7.38 17.74
N ILE A 104 49.02 -6.70 18.42
CA ILE A 104 49.20 -5.93 19.66
C ILE A 104 49.80 -4.50 19.55
N GLY A 105 49.16 -3.55 20.27
CA GLY A 105 49.73 -2.28 20.73
C GLY A 105 48.96 -1.06 20.22
N ASP A 106 47.82 -0.65 20.80
CA ASP A 106 47.57 -0.07 22.13
C ASP A 106 47.85 1.45 22.22
N ALA A 107 46.86 2.13 22.82
CA ALA A 107 46.84 3.44 23.48
C ALA A 107 47.22 4.74 22.75
N GLY A 108 46.38 5.77 22.94
CA GLY A 108 46.87 7.16 22.96
C GLY A 108 45.86 8.25 22.60
N ALA A 109 44.88 8.50 23.47
CA ALA A 109 44.12 9.74 23.47
C ALA A 109 45.01 10.94 23.84
N THR A 110 44.77 12.13 23.28
CA THR A 110 44.40 13.34 24.06
C THR A 110 44.17 14.58 23.18
N SER A 111 43.19 15.34 23.65
CA SER A 111 42.70 16.68 23.31
C SER A 111 43.76 17.78 23.19
N SER A 112 43.43 18.87 22.46
CA SER A 112 43.15 20.19 23.06
C SER A 112 43.19 21.34 22.03
N THR A 113 42.04 22.01 21.87
CA THR A 113 41.80 23.47 21.96
C THR A 113 42.72 24.49 21.26
N GLY A 114 42.09 25.52 20.67
CA GLY A 114 42.71 26.83 20.48
C GLY A 114 41.95 27.71 19.49
N GLY A 115 41.07 28.59 19.99
CA GLY A 115 40.39 29.61 19.21
C GLY A 115 41.16 30.94 19.13
N THR A 116 40.40 31.99 18.78
CA THR A 116 40.76 33.42 18.59
C THR A 116 41.25 33.77 17.17
N GLY A 117 40.80 34.84 16.51
CA GLY A 117 39.85 35.89 16.87
C GLY A 117 40.04 37.12 15.98
N GLY A 118 38.92 37.71 15.55
CA GLY A 118 38.76 39.14 15.24
C GLY A 118 39.32 39.66 13.90
N ALA A 119 38.86 40.78 13.35
CA ALA A 119 37.68 41.61 13.59
C ALA A 119 37.69 42.76 12.55
N GLY A 120 36.50 43.16 12.11
CA GLY A 120 36.14 44.55 11.76
C GLY A 120 36.43 45.03 10.34
N ALA A 121 35.66 45.93 9.74
CA ALA A 121 34.37 46.55 10.08
C ALA A 121 34.00 47.54 8.93
N ALA A 122 32.71 47.91 8.89
CA ALA A 122 32.07 49.04 8.21
C ALA A 122 31.83 48.88 6.69
N GLY A 123 30.64 49.13 6.13
CA GLY A 123 29.35 49.75 6.50
C GLY A 123 28.65 50.02 5.14
N SER A 124 27.35 50.18 4.93
CA SER A 124 26.19 50.54 5.75
C SER A 124 24.90 50.43 4.87
N THR A 125 23.77 50.11 5.52
CA THR A 125 22.39 50.64 5.33
C THR A 125 21.56 50.37 4.05
N ALA A 126 20.46 49.62 4.22
CA ALA A 126 19.03 49.92 3.89
C ALA A 126 18.27 48.59 3.65
N ASP A 127 17.57 48.00 4.62
CA ASP A 127 16.22 48.25 5.15
C ASP A 127 15.10 47.44 4.44
N SER A 128 14.44 46.58 5.26
CA SER A 128 13.08 45.99 5.19
C SER A 128 12.59 45.33 3.87
N THR A 129 12.04 44.10 3.80
CA THR A 129 11.38 43.18 4.73
C THR A 129 11.57 41.75 4.21
N ALA A 130 12.19 40.86 4.99
CA ALA A 130 12.30 39.43 4.67
C ALA A 130 11.57 38.63 5.76
N GLU A 131 10.60 37.83 5.31
CA GLU A 131 9.84 36.90 6.14
C GLU A 131 10.80 35.89 6.78
N ALA A 132 10.73 35.82 8.11
CA ALA A 132 11.55 34.95 8.91
C ALA A 132 11.16 33.49 8.69
N ALA A 133 12.10 32.71 8.15
CA ALA A 133 12.10 31.26 8.23
C ALA A 133 12.15 30.85 9.72
N GLY A 134 10.99 30.48 10.25
CA GLY A 134 10.84 29.87 11.57
C GLY A 134 11.32 28.43 11.54
N SER A 135 12.62 28.22 11.73
CA SER A 135 13.20 26.94 12.13
C SER A 135 12.78 26.63 13.59
N GLY A 136 11.56 26.13 13.76
CA GLY A 136 11.03 25.61 15.02
C GLY A 136 11.41 24.14 15.21
N GLY A 137 12.70 23.83 15.29
CA GLY A 137 13.18 22.53 15.78
C GLY A 137 13.02 22.49 17.30
N SER A 138 11.86 22.05 17.77
CA SER A 138 11.67 21.71 19.17
C SER A 138 12.27 20.32 19.41
N THR A 139 13.52 20.30 19.88
CA THR A 139 13.98 19.23 20.75
C THR A 139 13.27 19.44 22.09
N GLY A 140 12.14 18.76 22.28
CA GLY A 140 11.48 18.67 23.57
C GLY A 140 12.35 17.89 24.55
N ALA A 141 13.37 18.56 25.11
CA ALA A 141 14.01 18.10 26.33
C ALA A 141 13.10 18.46 27.50
N ALA A 142 12.69 17.42 28.22
CA ALA A 142 11.85 17.40 29.40
C ALA A 142 12.04 18.58 30.37
N GLY A 143 10.91 19.20 30.72
CA GLY A 143 10.74 20.06 31.89
C GLY A 143 9.61 19.57 32.80
N GLY A 144 9.35 18.26 32.83
CA GLY A 144 8.43 17.65 33.79
C GLY A 144 9.16 17.28 35.07
N ASN A 145 8.52 17.47 36.23
CA ASN A 145 9.03 16.96 37.51
C ASN A 145 9.47 15.50 37.35
N PRO A 146 10.66 15.09 37.84
CA PRO A 146 11.03 13.69 37.92
C PRO A 146 9.96 12.95 38.74
N GLY A 147 9.12 12.14 38.08
CA GLY A 147 8.05 11.37 38.73
C GLY A 147 6.61 11.71 38.33
N ALA A 148 6.36 12.54 37.32
CA ALA A 148 5.02 12.73 36.75
C ALA A 148 4.94 12.18 35.31
N CYS A 149 3.88 11.41 35.01
CA CYS A 149 3.61 10.87 33.68
C CYS A 149 3.19 11.97 32.67
N GLU A 150 3.32 11.68 31.38
CA GLU A 150 2.92 12.54 30.27
C GLU A 150 1.40 12.62 30.16
N GLN A 151 0.84 13.83 30.25
CA GLN A 151 -0.62 14.04 30.20
C GLN A 151 -1.20 13.89 28.80
N GLY A 152 -0.37 13.90 27.75
CA GLY A 152 -0.85 13.91 26.36
C GLY A 152 -1.63 15.16 25.97
N THR A 153 -2.06 15.20 24.70
CA THR A 153 -2.79 16.31 24.11
C THR A 153 -3.99 15.81 23.32
N THR A 154 -5.12 16.51 23.42
CA THR A 154 -6.28 16.34 22.53
C THR A 154 -6.24 17.30 21.35
N SER A 155 -5.24 18.19 21.30
CA SER A 155 -5.04 19.16 20.25
C SER A 155 -4.05 18.64 19.22
N THR A 156 -4.44 18.77 17.96
CA THR A 156 -3.57 18.59 16.79
C THR A 156 -3.43 19.92 16.07
N GLU A 157 -2.22 20.21 15.60
CA GLU A 157 -1.94 21.39 14.77
C GLU A 157 -2.40 21.14 13.33
N TRP A 158 -3.71 21.34 13.09
CA TRP A 158 -4.28 21.32 11.74
C TRP A 158 -4.00 22.62 10.98
N ALA A 159 -4.11 22.59 9.66
CA ALA A 159 -3.99 23.80 8.84
C ALA A 159 -5.08 24.82 9.23
N THR A 160 -4.64 26.04 9.56
CA THR A 160 -5.54 27.16 9.92
C THR A 160 -5.70 28.17 8.80
N SER A 161 -4.88 28.08 7.75
CA SER A 161 -4.94 28.90 6.56
C SER A 161 -4.45 28.10 5.36
N CYS A 162 -5.23 28.12 4.27
CA CYS A 162 -4.91 27.45 3.03
C CYS A 162 -5.12 28.36 1.84
N GLN A 163 -4.66 27.91 0.68
CA GLN A 163 -4.92 28.57 -0.59
C GLN A 163 -6.43 28.79 -0.81
N VAL A 164 -6.81 30.03 -1.08
CA VAL A 164 -8.20 30.43 -1.36
C VAL A 164 -8.41 30.87 -2.81
N THR A 165 -7.33 30.95 -3.60
CA THR A 165 -7.36 31.33 -5.02
C THR A 165 -6.47 30.40 -5.82
N GLY A 166 -6.95 29.94 -6.97
CA GLY A 166 -6.18 29.10 -7.89
C GLY A 166 -5.04 29.87 -8.57
N ALA A 167 -4.09 29.15 -9.18
CA ALA A 167 -3.07 29.75 -10.03
C ALA A 167 -3.71 30.46 -11.24
N SER A 168 -3.17 31.62 -11.62
CA SER A 168 -3.63 32.32 -12.82
C SER A 168 -3.13 31.62 -14.07
N CYS A 169 -4.04 30.99 -14.81
CA CYS A 169 -3.71 30.32 -16.07
C CYS A 169 -3.75 31.26 -17.27
N THR A 170 -2.90 30.97 -18.26
CA THR A 170 -2.91 31.66 -19.55
C THR A 170 -4.25 31.43 -20.23
N ALA A 171 -4.94 32.53 -20.55
CA ALA A 171 -6.22 32.47 -21.25
C ALA A 171 -6.05 31.83 -22.64
N GLY A 172 -7.03 31.03 -23.04
CA GLY A 172 -7.01 30.32 -24.31
C GLY A 172 -8.39 29.75 -24.65
N THR A 173 -8.55 29.28 -25.89
CA THR A 173 -9.79 28.63 -26.33
C THR A 173 -9.61 27.12 -26.26
N TRP A 174 -10.48 26.44 -25.51
CA TRP A 174 -10.53 24.97 -25.44
C TRP A 174 -11.01 24.38 -26.77
N ARG A 175 -10.17 23.54 -27.38
CA ARG A 175 -10.46 22.90 -28.67
C ARG A 175 -10.62 21.40 -28.50
N ALA A 176 -11.60 20.81 -29.17
CA ALA A 176 -11.71 19.37 -29.29
C ALA A 176 -10.46 18.78 -29.98
N PRO A 177 -9.92 17.64 -29.49
CA PRO A 177 -8.91 16.88 -30.21
C PRO A 177 -9.35 16.57 -31.65
N ARG A 178 -8.46 16.79 -32.63
CA ARG A 178 -8.77 16.62 -34.05
C ARG A 178 -8.88 15.13 -34.44
N ASP A 179 -9.48 14.87 -35.61
CA ASP A 179 -9.56 13.55 -36.26
C ASP A 179 -10.22 12.45 -35.42
N GLY A 180 -11.22 12.83 -34.61
CA GLY A 180 -11.99 11.90 -33.78
C GLY A 180 -11.28 11.42 -32.51
N GLY A 181 -10.31 12.18 -32.02
CA GLY A 181 -9.53 11.86 -30.82
C GLY A 181 -8.67 10.61 -31.00
N GLU A 182 -8.59 9.75 -29.98
CA GLU A 182 -7.79 8.53 -30.05
C GLU A 182 -8.44 7.48 -30.97
N THR A 183 -9.75 7.25 -30.81
CA THR A 183 -10.49 6.17 -31.52
C THR A 183 -10.88 6.51 -32.96
N ARG A 184 -10.75 7.78 -33.37
CA ARG A 184 -11.20 8.32 -34.66
C ARG A 184 -12.71 8.26 -34.88
N ALA A 185 -13.49 8.05 -33.81
CA ALA A 185 -14.94 8.14 -33.85
C ALA A 185 -15.37 9.60 -34.15
N PRO A 186 -16.54 9.82 -34.78
CA PRO A 186 -17.02 11.17 -35.05
C PRO A 186 -17.27 11.93 -33.75
N LEU A 187 -16.97 13.23 -33.74
CA LEU A 187 -17.35 14.16 -32.67
C LEU A 187 -18.86 14.38 -32.73
N ARG A 188 -19.54 14.21 -31.60
CA ARG A 188 -21.01 14.21 -31.55
C ARG A 188 -21.58 15.20 -30.53
N HIS A 189 -20.83 15.53 -29.48
CA HIS A 189 -21.21 16.54 -28.49
C HIS A 189 -19.96 17.23 -27.93
N GLU A 190 -20.11 18.46 -27.43
CA GLU A 190 -19.06 19.24 -26.78
C GLU A 190 -19.65 20.08 -25.65
N SER A 191 -18.91 20.16 -24.54
CA SER A 191 -19.12 21.13 -23.46
C SER A 191 -17.96 22.13 -23.42
N ALA A 192 -17.78 22.89 -22.33
CA ALA A 192 -16.69 23.86 -22.20
C ALA A 192 -15.32 23.18 -22.22
N HIS A 193 -15.15 22.09 -21.47
CA HIS A 193 -13.88 21.39 -21.25
C HIS A 193 -13.86 19.96 -21.80
N PHE A 194 -14.98 19.42 -22.30
CA PHE A 194 -15.06 18.04 -22.79
C PHE A 194 -15.56 17.94 -24.24
N ALA A 195 -15.05 16.94 -24.96
CA ALA A 195 -15.43 16.61 -26.33
C ALA A 195 -15.78 15.12 -26.43
N PHE A 196 -16.97 14.80 -26.94
CA PHE A 196 -17.54 13.46 -26.88
C PHE A 196 -17.61 12.82 -28.27
N TYR A 197 -17.08 11.60 -28.39
CA TYR A 197 -16.91 10.89 -29.65
C TYR A 197 -17.50 9.48 -29.55
N TRP A 198 -18.32 9.09 -30.53
CA TRP A 198 -18.82 7.71 -30.61
C TRP A 198 -19.26 7.33 -32.03
N PRO A 199 -19.04 6.08 -32.46
CA PRO A 199 -19.49 5.59 -33.76
C PRO A 199 -21.01 5.46 -33.83
N GLU A 200 -21.56 5.28 -35.04
CA GLU A 200 -22.96 4.88 -35.17
C GLU A 200 -23.19 3.49 -34.57
N GLY A 201 -24.32 3.29 -33.91
CA GLY A 201 -24.68 2.01 -33.29
C GLY A 201 -24.18 1.81 -31.85
N THR A 202 -23.47 2.79 -31.27
CA THR A 202 -23.22 2.80 -29.81
C THR A 202 -24.53 3.04 -29.05
N ASP A 203 -24.74 2.33 -27.95
CA ASP A 203 -25.95 2.35 -27.12
C ASP A 203 -26.02 3.58 -26.20
N ILE A 204 -25.62 4.74 -26.71
CA ILE A 204 -25.69 6.03 -26.04
C ILE A 204 -26.40 7.05 -26.92
N ASN A 205 -27.34 7.79 -26.34
CA ASN A 205 -28.00 8.90 -27.01
C ASN A 205 -27.45 10.26 -26.55
N LEU A 206 -27.82 11.32 -27.28
CA LEU A 206 -27.33 12.67 -27.00
C LEU A 206 -27.67 13.15 -25.58
N SER A 207 -28.87 12.86 -25.08
CA SER A 207 -29.29 13.26 -23.73
C SER A 207 -28.41 12.62 -22.65
N GLN A 208 -28.06 11.33 -22.79
CA GLN A 208 -27.16 10.67 -21.86
C GLN A 208 -25.74 11.25 -21.92
N ALA A 209 -25.26 11.61 -23.12
CA ALA A 209 -23.97 12.25 -23.29
C ALA A 209 -23.95 13.68 -22.69
N GLU A 210 -25.06 14.42 -22.80
CA GLU A 210 -25.26 15.73 -22.17
C GLU A 210 -25.26 15.62 -20.63
N GLU A 211 -25.96 14.64 -20.07
CA GLU A 211 -25.94 14.36 -18.62
C GLU A 211 -24.52 14.03 -18.10
N ALA A 212 -23.77 13.21 -18.85
CA ALA A 212 -22.39 12.91 -18.54
C ALA A 212 -21.50 14.17 -18.65
N ALA A 213 -21.75 15.03 -19.64
CA ALA A 213 -21.04 16.29 -19.81
C ALA A 213 -21.29 17.26 -18.65
N ASP A 214 -22.53 17.43 -18.22
CA ASP A 214 -22.87 18.27 -17.07
C ASP A 214 -22.20 17.77 -15.79
N THR A 215 -22.17 16.45 -15.60
CA THR A 215 -21.48 15.81 -14.48
C THR A 215 -19.97 16.10 -14.52
N LEU A 216 -19.35 15.92 -15.68
CA LEU A 216 -17.91 16.15 -15.88
C LEU A 216 -17.52 17.63 -15.73
N GLU A 217 -18.36 18.58 -16.14
CA GLU A 217 -18.13 20.02 -15.92
C GLU A 217 -18.22 20.41 -14.44
N SER A 218 -19.12 19.76 -13.69
CA SER A 218 -19.18 19.90 -12.22
C SER A 218 -17.90 19.37 -11.56
N ILE A 219 -17.43 18.19 -12.00
CA ILE A 219 -16.16 17.60 -11.52
C ILE A 219 -14.97 18.51 -11.86
N TRP A 220 -14.90 19.03 -13.09
CA TRP A 220 -13.88 20.00 -13.51
C TRP A 220 -13.84 21.20 -12.55
N SER A 221 -15.00 21.78 -12.28
CA SER A 221 -15.13 22.92 -11.39
C SER A 221 -14.66 22.61 -9.97
N ALA A 222 -14.94 21.40 -9.46
CA ALA A 222 -14.49 20.96 -8.14
C ALA A 222 -12.97 20.75 -8.08
N TYR A 223 -12.39 20.07 -9.08
CA TYR A 223 -10.96 19.73 -9.10
C TYR A 223 -10.06 20.95 -9.22
N PHE A 224 -10.41 21.88 -10.09
CA PHE A 224 -9.57 23.05 -10.38
C PHE A 224 -9.99 24.31 -9.62
N GLY A 225 -11.18 24.29 -9.00
CA GLY A 225 -11.72 25.35 -8.17
C GLY A 225 -11.51 25.12 -6.67
N SER A 226 -12.18 25.96 -5.86
CA SER A 226 -12.13 25.86 -4.40
C SER A 226 -12.85 24.59 -3.91
N PRO A 227 -12.32 23.88 -2.89
CA PRO A 227 -11.08 24.15 -2.16
C PRO A 227 -9.83 23.44 -2.71
N ILE A 228 -9.98 22.60 -3.74
CA ILE A 228 -8.93 21.65 -4.18
C ILE A 228 -7.80 22.36 -4.90
N PHE A 229 -8.11 23.23 -5.86
CA PHE A 229 -7.15 23.97 -6.68
C PHE A 229 -6.03 23.09 -7.27
N PHE A 230 -6.38 21.90 -7.77
CA PHE A 230 -5.42 21.09 -8.53
C PHE A 230 -4.91 21.90 -9.74
N PRO A 231 -3.66 21.71 -10.19
CA PRO A 231 -3.17 22.44 -11.36
C PRO A 231 -4.01 22.20 -12.61
N GLU A 232 -4.54 23.27 -13.20
CA GLU A 232 -5.33 23.17 -14.43
C GLU A 232 -4.47 22.64 -15.60
N PRO A 233 -4.99 21.67 -16.38
CA PRO A 233 -4.34 21.22 -17.61
C PRO A 233 -4.01 22.37 -18.55
N TYR A 234 -2.80 22.36 -19.10
CA TYR A 234 -2.30 23.40 -20.01
C TYR A 234 -2.33 24.82 -19.40
N CYS A 235 -2.23 24.98 -18.08
CA CYS A 235 -2.30 26.28 -17.41
C CYS A 235 -1.31 27.32 -17.97
N LYS A 236 -0.12 26.88 -18.42
CA LYS A 236 0.94 27.76 -18.97
C LYS A 236 0.83 28.03 -20.48
N SER A 237 -0.23 27.59 -21.16
CA SER A 237 -0.40 27.68 -22.62
C SER A 237 -1.73 28.30 -23.02
N ALA A 238 -1.75 29.10 -24.09
CA ALA A 238 -2.98 29.56 -24.74
C ALA A 238 -3.62 28.46 -25.63
N ASP A 239 -2.85 27.43 -25.99
CA ASP A 239 -3.36 26.25 -26.69
C ASP A 239 -3.96 25.27 -25.68
N LYS A 240 -5.29 25.30 -25.56
CA LYS A 240 -6.08 24.48 -24.64
C LYS A 240 -6.79 23.35 -25.38
N TRP A 241 -6.84 22.16 -24.78
CA TRP A 241 -7.45 20.97 -25.38
C TRP A 241 -8.48 20.33 -24.47
N LYS A 242 -9.71 20.16 -24.98
CA LYS A 242 -10.78 19.49 -24.24
C LYS A 242 -10.38 18.04 -23.92
N ALA A 243 -10.80 17.53 -22.76
CA ALA A 243 -10.71 16.11 -22.47
C ALA A 243 -11.60 15.34 -23.46
N ALA A 244 -11.05 14.30 -24.09
CA ALA A 244 -11.82 13.47 -24.99
C ALA A 244 -12.53 12.37 -24.23
N VAL A 245 -13.83 12.26 -24.43
CA VAL A 245 -14.68 11.20 -23.91
C VAL A 245 -15.11 10.32 -25.07
N HIS A 246 -14.68 9.06 -25.06
CA HIS A 246 -14.96 8.09 -26.09
C HIS A 246 -16.01 7.09 -25.60
N PHE A 247 -17.15 6.97 -26.29
CA PHE A 247 -18.14 5.92 -25.99
C PHE A 247 -18.07 4.78 -27.00
N ASP A 248 -18.10 3.55 -26.50
CA ASP A 248 -18.24 2.32 -27.28
C ASP A 248 -18.88 1.22 -26.42
N ASN A 249 -19.71 0.36 -27.01
CA ASN A 249 -20.40 -0.72 -26.28
C ASN A 249 -19.44 -1.75 -25.68
N SER A 250 -18.20 -1.83 -26.18
CA SER A 250 -17.16 -2.71 -25.66
C SER A 250 -16.29 -2.08 -24.57
N PHE A 251 -16.39 -0.77 -24.36
CA PHE A 251 -15.57 -0.09 -23.36
C PHE A 251 -16.10 -0.35 -21.94
N PRO A 252 -15.20 -0.53 -20.96
CA PRO A 252 -15.54 -0.43 -19.55
C PRO A 252 -15.55 1.06 -19.17
N LEU A 253 -15.15 1.40 -17.95
CA LEU A 253 -14.86 2.77 -17.54
C LEU A 253 -13.35 2.87 -17.35
N TRP A 254 -12.68 3.65 -18.21
CA TRP A 254 -11.23 3.87 -18.17
C TRP A 254 -10.87 5.32 -18.45
N GLY A 255 -9.74 5.76 -17.91
CA GLY A 255 -9.17 7.09 -18.05
C GLY A 255 -7.66 7.04 -18.24
N GLY A 256 -7.10 8.14 -18.74
CA GLY A 256 -5.68 8.24 -19.02
C GLY A 256 -5.38 9.30 -20.06
N GLY A 257 -4.24 9.16 -20.75
CA GLY A 257 -3.87 10.14 -21.76
C GLY A 257 -3.09 9.53 -22.91
N TRP A 258 -3.07 10.25 -24.02
CA TRP A 258 -2.29 9.87 -25.19
C TRP A 258 -1.57 11.08 -25.78
N SER A 259 -0.45 10.84 -26.45
CA SER A 259 0.31 11.89 -27.12
C SER A 259 0.15 11.80 -28.64
N ARG A 260 -0.15 12.92 -29.31
CA ARG A 260 -0.15 13.02 -30.77
C ARG A 260 0.42 14.37 -31.20
N ASN A 261 1.35 14.36 -32.14
CA ASN A 261 1.99 15.57 -32.69
C ASN A 261 2.57 16.51 -31.62
N GLY A 262 3.17 15.95 -30.57
CA GLY A 262 3.77 16.72 -29.47
C GLY A 262 2.77 17.27 -28.45
N VAL A 263 1.48 16.97 -28.59
CA VAL A 263 0.44 17.32 -27.61
C VAL A 263 0.08 16.10 -26.80
N ASN A 264 0.05 16.23 -25.48
CA ASN A 264 -0.52 15.24 -24.56
C ASN A 264 -1.98 15.58 -24.33
N TYR A 265 -2.88 14.62 -24.52
CA TYR A 265 -4.31 14.78 -24.39
C TYR A 265 -4.86 13.99 -23.20
N MET A 266 -5.87 14.55 -22.53
CA MET A 266 -6.67 13.83 -21.55
C MET A 266 -7.73 12.98 -22.27
N GLY A 267 -7.92 11.74 -21.83
CA GLY A 267 -8.82 10.77 -22.43
C GLY A 267 -9.61 9.94 -21.43
N MET A 268 -10.83 9.58 -21.83
CA MET A 268 -11.70 8.64 -21.15
C MET A 268 -12.34 7.71 -22.18
N TRP A 269 -12.48 6.42 -21.84
CA TRP A 269 -13.11 5.39 -22.67
C TRP A 269 -14.20 4.71 -21.84
N ILE A 270 -15.45 4.93 -22.23
CA ILE A 270 -16.61 4.75 -21.37
C ILE A 270 -17.65 3.87 -22.07
N GLY A 271 -18.09 2.82 -21.40
CA GLY A 271 -19.27 2.04 -21.79
C GLY A 271 -20.55 2.83 -21.51
N PRO A 272 -21.62 2.70 -22.32
CA PRO A 272 -22.82 3.52 -22.17
C PRO A 272 -23.47 3.52 -20.77
N ASP A 273 -23.45 2.39 -20.07
CA ASP A 273 -24.00 2.29 -18.71
C ASP A 273 -23.16 3.05 -17.68
N ALA A 274 -21.83 3.09 -17.87
CA ALA A 274 -20.89 3.78 -16.98
C ALA A 274 -20.95 5.31 -17.12
N ALA A 275 -21.58 5.84 -18.19
CA ALA A 275 -21.76 7.28 -18.38
C ALA A 275 -22.61 7.94 -17.27
N ARG A 276 -23.30 7.15 -16.45
CA ARG A 276 -24.15 7.61 -15.34
C ARG A 276 -23.51 7.46 -13.97
N ASP A 277 -22.28 6.95 -13.89
CA ASP A 277 -21.57 6.79 -12.63
C ASP A 277 -20.73 8.05 -12.33
N PRO A 278 -21.23 9.01 -11.55
CA PRO A 278 -20.49 10.26 -11.30
C PRO A 278 -19.18 10.02 -10.56
N TRP A 279 -19.11 9.02 -9.67
CA TRP A 279 -17.90 8.73 -8.90
C TRP A 279 -16.83 8.13 -9.81
N GLY A 280 -17.20 7.14 -10.63
CA GLY A 280 -16.31 6.53 -11.61
C GLY A 280 -15.87 7.53 -12.69
N LEU A 281 -16.77 8.40 -13.18
CA LEU A 281 -16.41 9.46 -14.13
C LEU A 281 -15.34 10.39 -13.55
N ALA A 282 -15.47 10.77 -12.28
CA ALA A 282 -14.49 11.62 -11.61
C ALA A 282 -13.14 10.91 -11.42
N HIS A 283 -13.17 9.63 -11.00
CA HIS A 283 -11.99 8.78 -10.90
C HIS A 283 -11.22 8.71 -12.22
N GLU A 284 -11.88 8.34 -13.31
CA GLU A 284 -11.23 8.20 -14.62
C GLU A 284 -10.84 9.54 -15.23
N PHE A 285 -11.61 10.61 -14.99
CA PHE A 285 -11.21 11.93 -15.43
C PHE A 285 -9.90 12.34 -14.73
N MET A 286 -9.71 12.00 -13.46
CA MET A 286 -8.46 12.28 -12.77
C MET A 286 -7.27 11.57 -13.44
N HIS A 287 -7.40 10.34 -13.92
CA HIS A 287 -6.34 9.70 -14.70
C HIS A 287 -6.00 10.49 -15.98
N GLY A 288 -7.02 11.07 -16.62
CA GLY A 288 -6.84 12.06 -17.68
C GLY A 288 -5.98 13.24 -17.24
N VAL A 289 -6.36 13.89 -16.15
CA VAL A 289 -5.65 15.05 -15.61
C VAL A 289 -4.20 14.70 -15.22
N GLN A 290 -3.97 13.57 -14.56
CA GLN A 290 -2.63 13.07 -14.16
C GLN A 290 -1.68 13.00 -15.35
N SER A 291 -2.17 12.60 -16.52
CA SER A 291 -1.37 12.50 -17.77
C SER A 291 -0.84 13.85 -18.28
N THR A 292 -1.38 14.97 -17.79
CA THR A 292 -0.93 16.32 -18.13
C THR A 292 0.06 16.93 -17.14
N THR A 293 0.36 16.19 -16.07
CA THR A 293 1.32 16.60 -15.02
C THR A 293 2.72 16.04 -15.30
N GLN A 294 3.69 16.38 -14.45
CA GLN A 294 4.99 15.69 -14.46
C GLN A 294 4.92 14.25 -13.95
N ALA A 295 3.83 13.90 -13.26
CA ALA A 295 3.59 12.59 -12.68
C ALA A 295 4.80 12.07 -11.87
N PHE A 296 5.10 10.77 -12.00
CA PHE A 296 6.14 10.10 -11.22
C PHE A 296 7.05 9.19 -12.09
N PRO A 297 7.96 9.77 -12.89
CA PRO A 297 8.80 9.00 -13.82
C PRO A 297 9.70 7.96 -13.12
N ASP A 298 9.96 8.16 -11.83
CA ASP A 298 10.87 7.35 -11.02
C ASP A 298 10.16 6.30 -10.14
N CYS A 299 8.84 6.12 -10.30
CA CYS A 299 8.00 5.23 -9.48
C CYS A 299 7.87 3.79 -10.02
N GLY A 300 8.34 3.52 -11.25
CA GLY A 300 8.27 2.19 -11.86
C GLY A 300 7.17 1.99 -12.92
N GLY A 301 6.78 3.04 -13.64
CA GLY A 301 5.86 2.95 -14.78
C GLY A 301 4.43 2.56 -14.39
N ASP A 302 3.76 1.74 -15.21
CA ASP A 302 2.31 1.47 -15.05
C ASP A 302 1.92 0.69 -13.78
N GLY A 303 2.91 0.28 -12.96
CA GLY A 303 2.66 -0.28 -11.63
C GLY A 303 2.51 0.77 -10.52
N CYS A 304 2.82 2.04 -10.76
CA CYS A 304 2.89 3.04 -9.69
C CYS A 304 1.55 3.23 -8.95
N TRP A 305 1.47 2.74 -7.71
CA TRP A 305 0.25 2.70 -6.90
C TRP A 305 -0.46 4.05 -6.75
N ILE A 306 0.28 5.16 -6.66
CA ILE A 306 -0.28 6.48 -6.34
C ILE A 306 -1.28 6.97 -7.39
N PHE A 307 -1.19 6.52 -8.64
CA PHE A 307 -2.12 6.92 -9.69
C PHE A 307 -3.55 6.55 -9.30
N GLU A 308 -3.74 5.31 -8.89
CA GLU A 308 -5.01 4.74 -8.46
C GLU A 308 -5.48 5.33 -7.13
N SER A 309 -4.59 5.43 -6.14
CA SER A 309 -4.94 6.01 -4.83
C SER A 309 -5.37 7.47 -4.94
N HIS A 310 -4.67 8.27 -5.75
CA HIS A 310 -5.04 9.66 -5.97
C HIS A 310 -6.33 9.79 -6.78
N ALA A 311 -6.53 8.94 -7.79
CA ALA A 311 -7.78 8.91 -8.54
C ALA A 311 -8.97 8.44 -7.69
N ASN A 312 -8.76 7.67 -6.61
CA ASN A 312 -9.78 7.38 -5.59
C ASN A 312 -9.97 8.55 -4.61
N TRP A 313 -8.89 9.24 -4.26
CA TRP A 313 -8.91 10.37 -3.32
C TRP A 313 -9.66 11.58 -3.87
N MET A 314 -9.49 11.90 -5.15
CA MET A 314 -10.10 13.06 -5.79
C MET A 314 -11.64 13.04 -5.81
N PRO A 315 -12.33 11.96 -6.22
CA PRO A 315 -13.79 11.86 -6.08
C PRO A 315 -14.23 11.79 -4.61
N HIS A 316 -13.41 11.26 -3.69
CA HIS A 316 -13.70 11.31 -2.26
C HIS A 316 -13.76 12.75 -1.72
N GLN A 317 -13.09 13.73 -2.36
CA GLN A 317 -13.21 15.15 -1.99
C GLN A 317 -14.56 15.76 -2.38
N ILE A 318 -15.27 15.16 -3.34
CA ILE A 318 -16.59 15.61 -3.80
C ILE A 318 -17.70 14.86 -3.05
N TRP A 319 -17.59 13.53 -2.99
CA TRP A 319 -18.56 12.64 -2.33
C TRP A 319 -17.98 12.04 -1.05
N ARG A 320 -17.93 12.86 0.01
CA ARG A 320 -17.27 12.54 1.30
C ARG A 320 -17.80 11.27 1.98
N ASP A 321 -19.06 10.87 1.73
CA ASP A 321 -19.66 9.66 2.31
C ASP A 321 -19.22 8.34 1.65
N ASN A 322 -18.56 8.40 0.49
CA ASN A 322 -18.05 7.22 -0.21
C ASN A 322 -16.55 7.05 0.06
N VAL A 323 -16.20 6.00 0.83
CA VAL A 323 -14.80 5.65 1.12
C VAL A 323 -14.24 4.62 0.14
N HIS A 324 -15.05 4.12 -0.80
CA HIS A 324 -14.68 3.09 -1.77
C HIS A 324 -13.94 1.90 -1.10
N CYS A 325 -12.94 1.32 -1.75
CA CYS A 325 -12.18 0.17 -1.28
C CYS A 325 -11.19 0.47 -0.12
N SER A 326 -11.23 1.67 0.46
CA SER A 326 -10.19 2.14 1.40
C SER A 326 -10.17 1.43 2.74
N ASP A 327 -11.16 0.58 3.03
CA ASP A 327 -11.14 -0.33 4.18
C ASP A 327 -10.03 -1.40 4.12
N MET A 328 -9.38 -1.58 2.96
CA MET A 328 -8.23 -2.47 2.80
C MET A 328 -7.03 -2.05 3.64
N LEU A 329 -6.68 -0.76 3.66
CA LEU A 329 -5.53 -0.27 4.43
C LEU A 329 -5.65 -0.56 5.94
N PRO A 330 -6.75 -0.18 6.64
CA PRO A 330 -6.85 -0.47 8.06
C PRO A 330 -6.88 -1.96 8.37
N ASN A 331 -7.25 -2.82 7.42
CA ASN A 331 -7.25 -4.27 7.61
C ASN A 331 -5.83 -4.89 7.64
N MET A 332 -4.81 -4.23 7.07
CA MET A 332 -3.40 -4.70 7.04
C MET A 332 -2.42 -3.53 7.15
N PRO A 333 -2.47 -2.78 8.26
CA PRO A 333 -1.67 -1.59 8.41
C PRO A 333 -0.16 -1.89 8.46
N HIS A 334 0.23 -3.13 8.77
CA HIS A 334 1.63 -3.55 8.91
C HIS A 334 2.37 -3.67 7.57
N LEU A 335 1.67 -3.76 6.45
CA LEU A 335 2.30 -3.77 5.13
C LEU A 335 2.81 -2.37 4.78
N TYR A 336 3.85 -2.28 3.95
CA TYR A 336 4.43 -0.99 3.60
C TYR A 336 3.38 -0.09 2.93
N TYR A 337 3.45 1.21 3.19
CA TYR A 337 2.52 2.14 2.56
C TYR A 337 2.79 2.24 1.05
N GLY A 338 1.75 2.04 0.24
CA GLY A 338 1.86 1.92 -1.22
C GLY A 338 2.07 0.48 -1.70
N ASN A 339 1.81 -0.51 -0.85
CA ASN A 339 1.85 -1.91 -1.23
C ASN A 339 0.81 -2.21 -2.32
N THR A 340 1.20 -3.05 -3.28
CA THR A 340 0.32 -3.62 -4.31
C THR A 340 -1.06 -4.07 -3.83
N ARG A 341 -1.12 -4.55 -2.59
CA ARG A 341 -2.29 -5.07 -1.93
C ARG A 341 -3.26 -4.03 -1.39
N ASN A 342 -2.80 -2.80 -1.19
CA ASN A 342 -3.63 -1.65 -0.78
C ASN A 342 -3.54 -0.48 -1.79
N ARG A 343 -2.98 -0.74 -2.99
CA ARG A 343 -2.59 0.26 -3.99
C ARG A 343 -3.73 1.12 -4.54
N TYR A 344 -4.97 0.65 -4.47
CA TYR A 344 -6.12 1.40 -4.93
C TYR A 344 -6.70 2.30 -3.83
N CYS A 345 -6.37 2.02 -2.57
CA CYS A 345 -7.25 2.38 -1.47
C CYS A 345 -6.53 2.90 -0.21
N ASN A 346 -5.25 3.24 -0.32
CA ASN A 346 -4.46 3.74 0.81
C ASN A 346 -4.45 5.28 0.93
N TRP A 347 -5.38 6.00 0.30
CA TRP A 347 -5.37 7.47 0.23
C TRP A 347 -5.54 8.20 1.56
N GLN A 348 -5.75 7.51 2.69
CA GLN A 348 -5.96 8.13 3.99
C GLN A 348 -4.78 9.00 4.46
N PHE A 349 -3.56 8.69 4.04
CA PHE A 349 -2.42 9.59 4.30
C PHE A 349 -2.55 10.92 3.54
N PHE A 350 -3.20 10.93 2.36
CA PHE A 350 -3.48 12.15 1.62
C PHE A 350 -4.54 13.01 2.32
N GLU A 351 -5.55 12.39 2.98
CA GLU A 351 -6.45 13.13 3.86
C GLU A 351 -5.68 13.79 5.01
N PHE A 352 -4.82 13.03 5.69
CA PHE A 352 -4.02 13.58 6.78
C PHE A 352 -3.09 14.72 6.34
N LEU A 353 -2.40 14.55 5.19
CA LEU A 353 -1.58 15.60 4.60
C LEU A 353 -2.40 16.82 4.20
N LYS A 354 -3.59 16.63 3.62
CA LYS A 354 -4.52 17.70 3.28
C LYS A 354 -4.92 18.49 4.53
N ASP A 355 -5.29 17.81 5.59
CA ASP A 355 -5.79 18.45 6.82
C ASP A 355 -4.71 19.24 7.54
N LYS A 356 -3.47 18.76 7.49
CA LYS A 356 -2.33 19.39 8.16
C LYS A 356 -1.61 20.43 7.30
N HIS A 357 -1.56 20.23 5.99
CA HIS A 357 -0.73 20.99 5.05
C HIS A 357 -1.47 21.50 3.81
N CYS A 358 -2.81 21.50 3.86
CA CYS A 358 -3.73 21.90 2.78
C CYS A 358 -3.70 20.96 1.56
N TYR A 359 -4.70 21.11 0.67
CA TYR A 359 -4.76 20.39 -0.63
C TYR A 359 -3.47 20.53 -1.45
N SER A 360 -2.79 21.68 -1.36
CA SER A 360 -1.52 21.95 -2.04
C SER A 360 -0.43 20.93 -1.72
N ALA A 361 -0.41 20.32 -0.52
CA ALA A 361 0.56 19.28 -0.19
C ALA A 361 0.43 18.05 -1.10
N VAL A 362 -0.80 17.62 -1.38
CA VAL A 362 -1.08 16.49 -2.27
C VAL A 362 -0.92 16.91 -3.74
N ASN A 363 -1.40 18.10 -4.11
CA ASN A 363 -1.29 18.62 -5.48
C ASN A 363 0.19 18.77 -5.92
N ASP A 364 1.05 19.27 -5.03
CA ASP A 364 2.47 19.48 -5.34
C ASP A 364 3.23 18.17 -5.55
N MET A 365 2.78 17.05 -4.96
CA MET A 365 3.33 15.73 -5.30
C MET A 365 3.23 15.45 -6.81
N TRP A 366 2.19 15.95 -7.47
CA TRP A 366 2.01 15.79 -8.92
C TRP A 366 2.69 16.91 -9.72
N ALA A 367 2.58 18.15 -9.24
CA ALA A 367 2.99 19.35 -9.98
C ALA A 367 4.49 19.66 -9.89
N TYR A 368 5.15 19.30 -8.79
CA TYR A 368 6.51 19.74 -8.50
C TYR A 368 7.52 19.23 -9.53
N GLU A 369 8.44 20.10 -9.95
CA GLU A 369 9.49 19.75 -10.91
C GLU A 369 10.70 19.17 -10.18
N ALA A 370 10.71 17.83 -9.99
CA ALA A 370 11.80 17.18 -9.26
C ALA A 370 13.06 16.97 -10.14
N PRO A 371 14.25 17.00 -9.52
CA PRO A 371 15.49 16.58 -10.19
C PRO A 371 15.39 15.14 -10.71
N ARG A 372 16.12 14.85 -11.80
CA ARG A 372 16.18 13.51 -12.38
C ARG A 372 16.60 12.47 -11.33
N GLY A 373 15.85 11.37 -11.24
CA GLY A 373 16.10 10.29 -10.28
C GLY A 373 15.33 10.45 -8.96
N GLN A 374 14.71 11.62 -8.73
CA GLN A 374 13.95 11.97 -7.53
C GLN A 374 12.47 12.25 -7.81
N GLY A 375 11.96 11.83 -8.97
CA GLY A 375 10.58 12.02 -9.38
C GLY A 375 9.61 10.96 -8.85
N ASP A 376 9.87 10.35 -7.68
CA ASP A 376 8.91 9.44 -7.05
C ASP A 376 8.02 10.20 -6.04
N PRO A 377 6.87 9.62 -5.61
CA PRO A 377 5.91 10.32 -4.78
C PRO A 377 6.48 10.96 -3.51
N TRP A 378 7.36 10.25 -2.82
CA TRP A 378 7.83 10.66 -1.51
C TRP A 378 8.96 11.66 -1.61
N GLN A 379 9.84 11.47 -2.57
CA GLN A 379 10.87 12.47 -2.86
C GLN A 379 10.24 13.78 -3.35
N LYS A 380 9.20 13.74 -4.20
CA LYS A 380 8.47 14.95 -4.61
C LYS A 380 7.78 15.64 -3.44
N LEU A 381 7.13 14.89 -2.55
CA LEU A 381 6.55 15.47 -1.33
C LEU A 381 7.63 16.16 -0.49
N MET A 382 8.72 15.45 -0.17
CA MET A 382 9.84 15.98 0.59
C MET A 382 10.43 17.25 -0.04
N LEU A 383 10.74 17.22 -1.33
CA LEU A 383 11.30 18.36 -2.06
C LEU A 383 10.34 19.55 -2.09
N SER A 384 9.05 19.31 -2.34
CA SER A 384 8.06 20.38 -2.38
C SER A 384 7.85 21.05 -1.02
N ARG A 385 8.05 20.31 0.09
CA ARG A 385 7.88 20.80 1.46
C ARG A 385 9.17 21.18 2.16
N GLY A 386 10.32 20.98 1.53
CA GLY A 386 11.62 21.18 2.17
C GLY A 386 11.84 20.24 3.35
N TRP A 387 11.24 19.05 3.31
CA TRP A 387 11.38 18.04 4.36
C TRP A 387 12.56 17.12 4.08
N ASP A 388 13.22 16.71 5.16
CA ASP A 388 14.07 15.52 5.15
C ASP A 388 13.23 14.26 5.44
N ILE A 389 13.89 13.10 5.43
CA ILE A 389 13.25 11.82 5.71
C ILE A 389 12.71 11.74 7.14
N GLU A 390 13.38 12.36 8.12
CA GLU A 390 12.93 12.33 9.51
C GLU A 390 11.65 13.12 9.73
N ARG A 391 11.48 14.25 9.05
CA ARG A 391 10.21 14.99 9.06
C ARG A 391 9.09 14.21 8.36
N LEU A 392 9.36 13.59 7.21
CA LEU A 392 8.37 12.71 6.56
C LEU A 392 7.97 11.55 7.48
N ASN A 393 8.95 10.96 8.18
CA ASN A 393 8.73 9.90 9.14
C ASN A 393 7.85 10.35 10.32
N ASP A 394 8.00 11.59 10.80
CA ASP A 394 7.12 12.17 11.82
C ASP A 394 5.67 12.25 11.33
N GLU A 395 5.43 12.66 10.08
CA GLU A 395 4.08 12.73 9.51
C GLU A 395 3.41 11.35 9.44
N PHE A 396 4.15 10.31 9.04
CA PHE A 396 3.63 8.94 9.09
C PHE A 396 3.36 8.46 10.52
N GLY A 397 4.20 8.86 11.48
CA GLY A 397 4.04 8.56 12.89
C GLY A 397 2.76 9.14 13.48
N GLU A 398 2.54 10.44 13.28
CA GLU A 398 1.32 11.12 13.73
C GLU A 398 0.08 10.58 13.01
N TRP A 399 0.14 10.43 11.69
CA TRP A 399 -0.96 9.86 10.90
C TRP A 399 -1.43 8.50 11.44
N ALA A 400 -0.48 7.60 11.74
CA ALA A 400 -0.83 6.28 12.29
C ALA A 400 -1.52 6.38 13.65
N MET A 401 -1.16 7.37 14.49
CA MET A 401 -1.85 7.63 15.76
C MET A 401 -3.28 8.14 15.54
N HIS A 402 -3.50 9.00 14.55
CA HIS A 402 -4.82 9.52 14.18
C HIS A 402 -5.76 8.44 13.60
N ASN A 403 -5.22 7.36 13.03
CA ASN A 403 -6.02 6.25 12.49
C ASN A 403 -6.77 5.44 13.57
N ILE A 404 -6.51 5.67 14.86
CA ILE A 404 -7.25 5.04 15.96
C ILE A 404 -8.72 5.49 15.95
N THR A 405 -8.95 6.79 15.74
CA THR A 405 -10.29 7.40 15.77
C THR A 405 -10.73 8.02 14.44
N TRP A 406 -9.82 8.10 13.47
CA TRP A 406 -10.01 8.72 12.17
C TRP A 406 -10.42 10.20 12.27
N ASP A 407 -9.87 10.92 13.26
CA ASP A 407 -10.20 12.30 13.64
C ASP A 407 -9.60 13.36 12.68
N TYR A 408 -9.60 13.02 11.39
CA TYR A 408 -9.31 13.93 10.29
C TYR A 408 -10.30 15.10 10.26
N LYS A 409 -9.85 16.25 9.76
CA LYS A 409 -10.60 17.50 9.72
C LYS A 409 -10.30 18.27 8.45
N ASP A 410 -11.33 18.53 7.65
CA ASP A 410 -11.18 19.29 6.42
C ASP A 410 -10.60 20.69 6.71
N PRO A 411 -9.56 21.13 5.98
CA PRO A 411 -8.91 22.40 6.25
C PRO A 411 -9.74 23.56 5.65
N PRO A 412 -9.47 24.82 6.05
CA PRO A 412 -10.00 26.00 5.35
C PRO A 412 -9.68 25.95 3.83
N PRO A 413 -10.44 26.62 2.95
CA PRO A 413 -11.60 27.46 3.22
C PRO A 413 -12.91 26.69 3.42
N THR A 414 -12.86 25.37 3.61
CA THR A 414 -14.04 24.62 4.03
C THR A 414 -14.47 25.06 5.43
N ASP A 415 -15.71 24.77 5.82
CA ASP A 415 -16.25 25.09 7.15
C ASP A 415 -15.64 24.23 8.29
N GLY A 416 -14.55 23.49 8.03
CA GLY A 416 -13.90 22.64 9.01
C GLY A 416 -14.62 21.31 9.23
N GLY A 417 -15.18 20.72 8.16
CA GLY A 417 -15.94 19.48 8.21
C GLY A 417 -15.20 18.34 8.91
N ASP A 418 -15.93 17.55 9.70
CA ASP A 418 -15.42 16.39 10.43
C ASP A 418 -15.94 15.09 9.79
N PRO A 419 -15.16 14.46 8.89
CA PRO A 419 -15.52 13.18 8.27
C PRO A 419 -15.33 11.97 9.21
N SER A 420 -14.83 12.13 10.43
CA SER A 420 -14.42 11.02 11.29
C SER A 420 -15.56 10.01 11.55
N GLY A 421 -16.78 10.51 11.70
CA GLY A 421 -17.98 9.69 11.83
C GLY A 421 -18.26 8.83 10.59
N VAL A 422 -17.95 9.31 9.38
CA VAL A 422 -18.07 8.52 8.14
C VAL A 422 -17.09 7.36 8.16
N TYR A 423 -15.81 7.64 8.46
CA TYR A 423 -14.76 6.62 8.50
C TYR A 423 -15.05 5.55 9.54
N ARG A 424 -15.41 5.92 10.78
CA ARG A 424 -15.78 4.96 11.82
C ARG A 424 -16.96 4.09 11.43
N ARG A 425 -17.98 4.66 10.77
CA ARG A 425 -19.14 3.88 10.29
C ARG A 425 -18.76 2.92 9.15
N LYS A 426 -17.99 3.38 8.16
CA LYS A 426 -17.66 2.60 6.96
C LYS A 426 -16.60 1.53 7.23
N TYR A 427 -15.51 1.89 7.90
CA TYR A 427 -14.46 0.94 8.25
C TYR A 427 -14.89 0.01 9.38
N GLY A 428 -15.76 0.47 10.28
CA GLY A 428 -16.15 -0.26 11.49
C GLY A 428 -15.06 -0.25 12.56
N SER A 429 -15.33 -0.96 13.66
CA SER A 429 -14.44 -1.01 14.84
C SER A 429 -13.00 -1.39 14.49
N ILE A 430 -12.04 -0.69 15.10
CA ILE A 430 -10.63 -1.11 15.10
C ILE A 430 -10.41 -2.38 15.92
N GLU A 431 -11.27 -2.64 16.91
CA GLU A 431 -11.28 -3.87 17.70
C GLU A 431 -12.15 -4.93 17.00
N PRO A 432 -11.57 -5.90 16.27
CA PRO A 432 -12.34 -6.88 15.52
C PRO A 432 -13.00 -7.90 16.46
N ASP A 433 -14.20 -8.37 16.07
CA ASP A 433 -14.82 -9.53 16.71
C ASP A 433 -13.98 -10.78 16.42
N MET A 434 -13.27 -11.26 17.44
CA MET A 434 -12.40 -12.43 17.34
C MET A 434 -13.15 -13.76 17.42
N THR A 435 -14.45 -13.75 17.71
CA THR A 435 -15.27 -14.97 17.68
C THR A 435 -15.48 -15.46 16.26
N SER A 436 -16.06 -16.64 16.13
CA SER A 436 -16.33 -17.19 14.82
C SER A 436 -17.26 -16.27 13.99
N ASN A 437 -18.16 -15.48 14.58
CA ASN A 437 -19.11 -14.62 13.83
C ASN A 437 -18.49 -13.34 13.25
N GLY A 438 -17.31 -12.94 13.72
CA GLY A 438 -16.65 -11.72 13.28
C GLY A 438 -16.11 -11.80 11.84
N ARG A 439 -16.10 -10.63 11.17
CA ARG A 439 -15.54 -10.46 9.83
C ARG A 439 -14.07 -10.88 9.80
N THR A 440 -13.75 -11.80 8.89
CA THR A 440 -12.42 -12.40 8.84
C THR A 440 -11.37 -11.41 8.36
N ASP A 441 -11.68 -10.60 7.36
CA ASP A 441 -10.80 -9.58 6.77
C ASP A 441 -10.32 -8.50 7.77
N ARG A 442 -11.02 -8.31 8.88
CA ARG A 442 -10.72 -7.27 9.88
C ARG A 442 -9.78 -7.74 10.99
N ARG A 443 -9.42 -9.03 11.05
CA ARG A 443 -8.71 -9.64 12.17
C ARG A 443 -7.25 -9.19 12.33
N LEU A 444 -6.67 -8.57 11.30
CA LEU A 444 -5.29 -8.10 11.34
C LEU A 444 -5.14 -6.59 11.68
N ARG A 445 -6.24 -5.91 12.04
CA ARG A 445 -6.27 -4.49 12.46
C ARG A 445 -5.45 -4.21 13.71
N LEU A 446 -5.49 -5.11 14.69
CA LEU A 446 -4.78 -5.00 15.96
C LEU A 446 -3.68 -6.05 16.04
N THR A 447 -2.45 -5.58 16.18
CA THR A 447 -1.28 -6.41 16.42
C THR A 447 -1.35 -7.00 17.82
N ARG A 448 -1.24 -8.32 17.90
CA ARG A 448 -1.06 -9.04 19.17
C ARG A 448 0.42 -9.35 19.35
N LEU A 449 0.99 -8.94 20.47
CA LEU A 449 2.39 -9.23 20.77
C LEU A 449 2.57 -10.68 21.22
N GLU A 450 3.81 -11.15 21.19
CA GLU A 450 4.23 -12.44 21.74
C GLU A 450 5.02 -12.21 23.03
N ALA A 451 5.07 -13.21 23.90
CA ALA A 451 5.98 -13.19 25.05
C ALA A 451 7.42 -13.26 24.54
N LEU A 452 8.30 -12.37 25.03
CA LEU A 452 9.70 -12.38 24.60
C LEU A 452 10.44 -13.62 25.11
N ASP A 453 10.11 -14.05 26.32
CA ASP A 453 10.71 -15.17 27.02
C ASP A 453 9.69 -15.81 27.99
N ALA A 454 10.10 -16.86 28.70
CA ALA A 454 9.23 -17.58 29.63
C ALA A 454 8.87 -16.78 30.91
N ASP A 455 9.64 -15.73 31.23
CA ASP A 455 9.47 -14.90 32.43
C ASP A 455 8.63 -13.63 32.16
N TRP A 456 7.91 -13.60 31.02
CA TRP A 456 7.09 -12.47 30.57
C TRP A 456 6.08 -11.99 31.63
N ALA A 457 5.58 -12.88 32.48
CA ALA A 457 4.63 -12.53 33.53
C ALA A 457 5.28 -11.65 34.62
N GLN A 458 6.58 -11.84 34.87
CA GLN A 458 7.37 -11.09 35.86
C GLN A 458 8.06 -9.89 35.24
N ASN A 459 8.76 -10.08 34.12
CA ASN A 459 9.57 -9.04 33.49
C ASN A 459 8.78 -8.12 32.55
N ARG A 460 7.56 -8.51 32.14
CA ARG A 460 6.65 -7.74 31.28
C ARG A 460 7.21 -7.43 29.90
N ARG A 461 8.04 -8.33 29.36
CA ARG A 461 8.66 -8.16 28.05
C ARG A 461 7.93 -8.92 26.97
N PHE A 462 7.64 -8.20 25.90
CA PHE A 462 6.89 -8.67 24.75
C PHE A 462 7.58 -8.28 23.46
N VAL A 463 7.21 -8.93 22.37
CA VAL A 463 7.83 -8.74 21.06
C VAL A 463 6.79 -8.74 19.95
N SER A 464 7.01 -7.92 18.92
CA SER A 464 6.21 -7.97 17.71
C SER A 464 6.42 -9.33 17.01
N PRO A 465 5.35 -10.02 16.56
CA PRO A 465 5.52 -11.24 15.77
C PRO A 465 6.32 -10.97 14.50
N TYR A 466 7.21 -11.89 14.11
CA TYR A 466 8.10 -11.70 12.95
C TYR A 466 7.35 -11.37 11.64
N HIS A 467 6.19 -11.96 11.41
CA HIS A 467 5.36 -11.71 10.23
C HIS A 467 4.40 -10.52 10.36
N TRP A 468 4.23 -9.97 11.57
CA TRP A 468 3.38 -8.80 11.84
C TRP A 468 4.16 -7.50 12.05
N ALA A 469 5.47 -7.60 12.26
CA ALA A 469 6.35 -6.44 12.35
C ALA A 469 6.13 -5.52 11.14
N PRO A 470 6.01 -4.19 11.36
CA PRO A 470 5.66 -3.27 10.30
C PRO A 470 6.77 -3.23 9.24
N GLN A 471 6.39 -3.16 7.97
CA GLN A 471 7.26 -2.80 6.86
C GLN A 471 7.32 -1.27 6.71
N ARG A 472 8.24 -0.74 5.89
CA ARG A 472 8.42 0.72 5.67
C ARG A 472 7.10 1.49 5.58
N TRP A 473 6.87 2.38 6.54
CA TRP A 473 5.67 3.21 6.73
C TRP A 473 4.33 2.46 6.90
N GLY A 474 4.38 1.14 7.02
CA GLY A 474 3.35 0.38 7.69
C GLY A 474 3.45 0.58 9.20
N TYR A 475 2.37 0.27 9.90
CA TYR A 475 2.23 0.46 11.33
C TYR A 475 1.54 -0.71 12.03
N ASN A 476 1.81 -0.83 13.32
CA ASN A 476 1.16 -1.75 14.25
C ASN A 476 0.35 -0.94 15.25
N ILE A 477 -0.80 -1.51 15.65
CA ILE A 477 -1.64 -0.96 16.71
C ILE A 477 -1.82 -2.05 17.74
N VAL A 478 -1.32 -1.83 18.95
CA VAL A 478 -1.38 -2.78 20.06
C VAL A 478 -2.32 -2.22 21.12
N ARG A 479 -3.44 -2.89 21.35
CA ARG A 479 -4.33 -2.57 22.49
C ARG A 479 -3.60 -2.89 23.79
N LEU A 480 -3.57 -1.94 24.72
CA LEU A 480 -3.03 -2.11 26.06
C LEU A 480 -4.17 -2.10 27.08
N HIS A 481 -4.25 -3.10 27.95
CA HIS A 481 -5.20 -3.19 29.04
C HIS A 481 -4.55 -2.67 30.33
N PRO A 482 -4.86 -1.44 30.79
CA PRO A 482 -4.38 -0.98 32.08
C PRO A 482 -4.80 -1.90 33.21
N LYS A 483 -3.93 -2.05 34.21
CA LYS A 483 -4.27 -2.74 35.46
C LYS A 483 -5.38 -1.96 36.17
N ALA A 484 -6.14 -2.65 37.03
CA ALA A 484 -7.03 -1.97 37.96
C ALA A 484 -6.26 -0.89 38.74
N ASP A 485 -6.84 0.30 38.84
CA ASP A 485 -6.28 1.48 39.53
C ASP A 485 -4.97 2.05 38.97
N ALA A 486 -4.53 1.59 37.79
CA ALA A 486 -3.40 2.20 37.11
C ALA A 486 -3.72 3.67 36.74
N THR A 487 -2.84 4.59 37.11
CA THR A 487 -2.92 6.02 36.76
C THR A 487 -1.96 6.40 35.63
N SER A 488 -1.06 5.49 35.25
CA SER A 488 -0.17 5.64 34.12
C SER A 488 0.20 4.30 33.47
N VAL A 489 0.69 4.37 32.24
CA VAL A 489 1.26 3.25 31.49
C VAL A 489 2.67 3.62 31.06
N ARG A 490 3.65 2.82 31.47
CA ARG A 490 5.04 2.98 31.09
C ARG A 490 5.42 1.98 30.01
N VAL A 491 6.03 2.47 28.94
CA VAL A 491 6.54 1.67 27.81
C VAL A 491 8.03 1.92 27.69
N VAL A 492 8.83 0.87 27.83
CA VAL A 492 10.24 0.87 27.42
C VAL A 492 10.31 0.19 26.05
N PHE A 493 10.75 0.92 25.03
CA PHE A 493 10.78 0.46 23.65
C PHE A 493 12.19 0.05 23.23
N ARG A 494 12.30 -1.06 22.49
CA ARG A 494 13.54 -1.59 21.91
C ARG A 494 13.30 -2.13 20.50
N GLY A 495 13.71 -1.40 19.47
CA GLY A 495 13.75 -1.84 18.09
C GLY A 495 14.85 -2.88 17.85
N VAL A 496 14.57 -3.82 16.94
CA VAL A 496 15.55 -4.79 16.43
C VAL A 496 16.26 -4.17 15.24
N THR A 497 17.44 -3.60 15.48
CA THR A 497 18.27 -3.00 14.43
C THR A 497 18.86 -4.07 13.52
N GLN A 498 18.78 -3.85 12.22
CA GLN A 498 19.16 -4.82 11.20
C GLN A 498 20.14 -4.18 10.21
N ALA A 499 21.16 -4.94 9.80
CA ALA A 499 22.10 -4.47 8.79
C ALA A 499 21.39 -4.29 7.44
N GLY A 500 21.59 -3.14 6.80
CA GLY A 500 21.03 -2.80 5.48
C GLY A 500 19.57 -2.36 5.48
N ALA A 501 18.91 -2.29 6.65
CA ALA A 501 17.51 -1.87 6.77
C ALA A 501 17.34 -0.38 7.11
N ASP A 502 18.42 0.32 7.46
CA ASP A 502 18.41 1.69 7.99
C ASP A 502 17.34 1.86 9.07
N SER A 503 17.44 1.00 10.09
CA SER A 503 16.38 0.77 11.08
C SER A 503 15.98 2.02 11.86
N GLY A 504 14.72 2.43 11.73
CA GLY A 504 14.12 3.50 12.50
C GLY A 504 12.64 3.24 12.76
N TRP A 505 12.13 3.90 13.80
CA TRP A 505 10.74 3.80 14.24
C TRP A 505 10.20 5.16 14.68
N ARG A 506 8.88 5.29 14.58
CA ARG A 506 8.07 6.24 15.34
C ARG A 506 7.08 5.47 16.18
N TRP A 507 6.88 5.90 17.41
CA TRP A 507 5.93 5.26 18.31
C TRP A 507 5.31 6.23 19.30
N GLY A 508 4.13 5.91 19.79
CA GLY A 508 3.39 6.74 20.73
C GLY A 508 2.20 6.00 21.32
N LEU A 509 1.63 6.57 22.38
CA LEU A 509 0.41 6.09 23.02
C LEU A 509 -0.77 6.98 22.63
N VAL A 510 -1.90 6.34 22.38
CA VAL A 510 -3.19 7.01 22.15
C VAL A 510 -4.15 6.52 23.22
N ALA A 511 -4.63 7.43 24.07
CA ALA A 511 -5.79 7.19 24.91
C ALA A 511 -7.05 7.65 24.19
N THR A 512 -8.16 6.94 24.34
CA THR A 512 -9.46 7.32 23.80
C THR A 512 -10.56 7.15 24.82
N ASP A 513 -11.70 7.79 24.57
CA ASP A 513 -12.96 7.41 25.18
C ASP A 513 -13.36 5.95 24.80
N PRO A 514 -14.23 5.30 25.59
CA PRO A 514 -14.74 3.96 25.28
C PRO A 514 -15.34 3.82 23.87
N GLU A 515 -15.96 4.88 23.36
CA GLU A 515 -16.64 4.91 22.07
C GLU A 515 -15.71 5.16 20.87
N LEU A 516 -14.41 5.39 21.11
CA LEU A 516 -13.40 5.67 20.07
C LEU A 516 -13.77 6.89 19.21
N THR A 517 -14.27 7.95 19.84
CA THR A 517 -14.66 9.20 19.15
C THR A 517 -13.74 10.38 19.44
N THR A 518 -12.98 10.29 20.52
CA THR A 518 -12.03 11.32 20.97
C THR A 518 -10.71 10.68 21.36
N SER A 519 -9.62 11.37 21.06
CA SER A 519 -8.26 10.87 21.30
C SER A 519 -7.43 11.86 22.09
N ARG A 520 -6.51 11.32 22.88
CA ARG A 520 -5.44 12.02 23.58
C ARG A 520 -4.12 11.35 23.25
N TYR A 521 -3.24 12.09 22.61
CA TYR A 521 -1.99 11.62 22.04
C TYR A 521 -0.82 11.90 22.98
N SER A 522 0.07 10.92 23.19
CA SER A 522 1.38 11.20 23.76
C SER A 522 2.24 12.01 22.79
N PRO A 523 3.35 12.62 23.25
CA PRO A 523 4.40 13.06 22.34
C PRO A 523 4.89 11.90 21.46
N LEU A 524 5.11 12.16 20.18
CA LEU A 524 5.64 11.16 19.25
C LEU A 524 7.11 10.88 19.56
N GLN A 525 7.43 9.62 19.83
CA GLN A 525 8.79 9.16 20.11
C GLN A 525 9.50 8.77 18.81
N ARG A 526 10.84 8.93 18.79
CA ARG A 526 11.70 8.65 17.65
C ARG A 526 12.77 7.63 18.00
N GLY A 527 13.15 6.81 17.03
CA GLY A 527 14.31 5.92 17.13
C GLY A 527 14.00 4.54 17.73
N GLY A 528 15.04 3.71 17.82
CA GLY A 528 14.95 2.31 18.24
C GLY A 528 15.03 2.06 19.74
N ASP A 529 15.27 3.07 20.55
CA ASP A 529 15.37 2.93 22.00
C ASP A 529 14.71 4.14 22.66
N GLY A 530 13.84 3.90 23.64
CA GLY A 530 13.23 4.97 24.40
C GLY A 530 12.36 4.47 25.53
N GLU A 531 11.89 5.38 26.35
CA GLU A 531 11.01 5.12 27.47
C GLU A 531 10.02 6.28 27.62
N MET A 532 8.76 5.97 27.87
CA MET A 532 7.71 6.95 28.08
C MET A 532 6.74 6.43 29.14
N ASP A 533 6.37 7.31 30.08
CA ASP A 533 5.30 7.08 31.05
C ASP A 533 4.14 8.01 30.70
N PHE A 534 2.94 7.47 30.47
CA PHE A 534 1.78 8.21 29.96
C PHE A 534 0.61 8.10 30.93
N CYS A 535 0.06 9.24 31.33
CA CYS A 535 -1.06 9.26 32.26
C CYS A 535 -2.31 8.70 31.60
N ILE A 536 -3.09 7.95 32.38
CA ILE A 536 -4.36 7.38 31.96
C ILE A 536 -5.44 7.73 32.98
N SER A 537 -6.66 7.94 32.48
CA SER A 537 -7.86 8.15 33.27
C SER A 537 -8.68 6.87 33.32
N PRO A 538 -9.43 6.62 34.41
CA PRO A 538 -10.34 5.49 34.48
C PRO A 538 -11.31 5.47 33.29
N GLY A 539 -11.42 4.31 32.64
CA GLY A 539 -12.32 4.11 31.50
C GLY A 539 -11.74 4.41 30.12
N GLU A 540 -10.54 4.99 30.03
CA GLU A 540 -9.89 5.19 28.72
C GLU A 540 -9.48 3.86 28.08
N ASN A 541 -9.68 3.75 26.77
CA ASN A 541 -8.94 2.77 25.98
C ASN A 541 -7.54 3.32 25.70
N VAL A 542 -6.52 2.46 25.65
CA VAL A 542 -5.11 2.80 25.44
C VAL A 542 -4.54 1.90 24.34
N TYR A 543 -3.83 2.52 23.39
CA TYR A 543 -3.21 1.87 22.25
C TYR A 543 -1.76 2.32 22.12
N LEU A 544 -0.84 1.38 21.93
CA LEU A 544 0.51 1.65 21.45
C LEU A 544 0.52 1.57 19.93
N VAL A 545 0.95 2.65 19.29
CA VAL A 545 1.12 2.72 17.83
C VAL A 545 2.61 2.69 17.53
N VAL A 546 3.03 1.84 16.60
CA VAL A 546 4.43 1.71 16.17
C VAL A 546 4.51 1.70 14.65
N VAL A 547 5.24 2.63 14.08
CA VAL A 547 5.45 2.79 12.64
C VAL A 547 6.90 2.45 12.31
N ALA A 548 7.12 1.64 11.28
CA ALA A 548 8.47 1.45 10.74
C ALA A 548 8.85 2.66 9.90
N THR A 549 9.92 3.36 10.27
CA THR A 549 10.32 4.61 9.63
C THR A 549 11.82 4.58 9.38
N PRO A 550 12.28 4.01 8.25
CA PRO A 550 13.69 3.91 7.97
C PRO A 550 14.36 5.28 8.01
N THR A 551 15.56 5.36 8.58
CA THR A 551 16.29 6.62 8.78
C THR A 551 16.91 7.15 7.49
N GLU A 552 16.92 6.32 6.44
CA GLU A 552 17.35 6.66 5.10
C GLU A 552 16.25 6.33 4.10
N TYR A 553 16.20 7.08 2.99
CA TYR A 553 15.16 6.90 1.99
C TYR A 553 15.29 5.54 1.27
N GLN A 554 14.37 4.62 1.59
CA GLN A 554 14.28 3.30 0.96
C GLN A 554 13.35 3.34 -0.25
N LYS A 555 13.89 3.44 -1.47
CA LYS A 555 13.08 3.48 -2.69
C LYS A 555 12.51 2.11 -3.03
N LEU A 556 11.18 1.99 -3.03
CA LEU A 556 10.48 0.79 -3.49
C LEU A 556 9.93 1.03 -4.90
N VAL A 557 10.62 0.48 -5.89
CA VAL A 557 10.26 0.64 -7.31
C VAL A 557 9.37 -0.52 -7.77
N TRP A 558 8.32 -0.18 -8.50
CA TRP A 558 7.47 -1.15 -9.17
C TRP A 558 8.17 -1.69 -10.41
N THR A 559 8.75 -2.88 -10.31
CA THR A 559 9.48 -3.51 -11.42
C THR A 559 8.61 -4.46 -12.25
N ARG A 560 7.42 -4.84 -11.73
CA ARG A 560 6.39 -5.60 -12.44
C ARG A 560 5.03 -4.93 -12.22
N LEU A 561 4.25 -4.84 -13.31
CA LEU A 561 2.97 -4.14 -13.38
C LEU A 561 1.92 -4.57 -12.30
N SER A 562 2.04 -5.78 -11.76
CA SER A 562 1.04 -6.35 -10.84
C SER A 562 1.53 -6.67 -9.43
N ASP A 563 2.83 -6.54 -9.13
CA ASP A 563 3.37 -7.24 -7.94
C ASP A 563 4.44 -6.49 -7.14
N GLY A 564 4.83 -5.27 -7.55
CA GLY A 564 5.77 -4.45 -6.78
C GLY A 564 7.10 -5.17 -6.49
N PRO A 565 7.85 -4.75 -5.45
CA PRO A 565 8.96 -5.53 -4.92
C PRO A 565 8.46 -6.80 -4.24
N ALA A 566 9.19 -7.90 -4.42
CA ALA A 566 8.84 -9.19 -3.81
C ALA A 566 8.85 -9.09 -2.27
N TYR A 567 7.79 -9.60 -1.61
CA TYR A 567 7.69 -9.65 -0.15
C TYR A 567 8.98 -10.04 0.59
N PRO A 568 9.66 -11.17 0.25
CA PRO A 568 10.87 -11.58 0.98
C PRO A 568 12.03 -10.59 0.86
N SER A 569 12.01 -9.69 -0.13
CA SER A 569 13.03 -8.65 -0.32
C SER A 569 12.75 -7.35 0.43
N ILE A 570 11.62 -7.26 1.14
CA ILE A 570 11.22 -6.05 1.88
C ILE A 570 11.49 -6.26 3.37
N TYR A 571 12.28 -5.35 3.95
CA TYR A 571 12.52 -5.35 5.40
C TYR A 571 11.21 -5.12 6.17
N ARG A 572 11.07 -5.91 7.23
CA ARG A 572 10.17 -5.63 8.36
C ARG A 572 11.02 -5.12 9.51
N TYR A 573 10.41 -4.39 10.44
CA TYR A 573 11.11 -3.71 11.52
C TYR A 573 10.60 -4.19 12.88
N PRO A 574 11.03 -5.39 13.35
CA PRO A 574 10.59 -5.95 14.62
C PRO A 574 10.99 -5.07 15.79
N TYR A 575 10.20 -5.12 16.85
CA TYR A 575 10.44 -4.38 18.08
C TYR A 575 10.00 -5.19 19.30
N MET A 576 10.58 -4.84 20.45
CA MET A 576 10.25 -5.36 21.76
C MET A 576 9.79 -4.22 22.66
N VAL A 577 8.95 -4.55 23.64
CA VAL A 577 8.50 -3.62 24.67
C VAL A 577 8.56 -4.24 26.05
N GLU A 578 8.90 -3.44 27.05
CA GLU A 578 8.65 -3.74 28.47
C GLU A 578 7.54 -2.82 28.94
N LEU A 579 6.51 -3.39 29.57
CA LEU A 579 5.30 -2.67 29.95
C LEU A 579 5.08 -2.65 31.45
N ASP A 580 4.87 -1.47 32.02
CA ASP A 580 4.33 -1.31 33.36
C ASP A 580 2.99 -0.56 33.35
N GLY A 581 2.16 -0.80 34.36
CA GLY A 581 0.80 -0.27 34.43
C GLY A 581 -0.22 -0.92 33.48
N SER A 582 0.19 -1.66 32.44
CA SER A 582 -0.73 -2.31 31.48
C SER A 582 -0.19 -3.60 30.85
N TRP A 583 -1.09 -4.49 30.43
CA TRP A 583 -0.78 -5.69 29.63
C TRP A 583 -1.15 -5.48 28.16
N PRO A 584 -0.41 -6.02 27.18
CA PRO A 584 -0.83 -5.99 25.79
C PRO A 584 -1.93 -7.03 25.53
N ALA A 585 -2.83 -6.76 24.59
CA ALA A 585 -3.88 -7.71 24.19
C ALA A 585 -3.31 -9.10 23.85
N GLY A 586 -3.93 -10.15 24.38
CA GLY A 586 -3.35 -11.49 24.47
C GLY A 586 -2.91 -11.88 25.87
N PHE A 587 -2.68 -10.91 26.74
CA PHE A 587 -2.21 -11.12 28.10
C PHE A 587 -3.00 -10.26 29.07
N GLN A 588 -3.34 -10.84 30.23
CA GLN A 588 -3.94 -10.11 31.32
C GLN A 588 -3.62 -10.82 32.64
N ASP A 589 -3.30 -10.04 33.67
CA ASP A 589 -3.06 -10.51 35.04
C ASP A 589 -2.10 -11.70 35.19
N GLY A 590 -1.05 -11.71 34.36
CA GLY A 590 0.01 -12.72 34.39
C GLY A 590 -0.40 -14.03 33.72
N GLN A 591 -1.50 -14.02 32.97
CA GLN A 591 -2.03 -15.15 32.22
C GLN A 591 -2.25 -14.75 30.75
N LEU A 592 -2.34 -15.76 29.88
CA LEU A 592 -2.86 -15.56 28.53
C LEU A 592 -4.37 -15.33 28.60
N ASP A 593 -4.89 -14.50 27.70
CA ASP A 593 -6.33 -14.26 27.58
C ASP A 593 -7.12 -15.56 27.44
N ALA A 594 -8.37 -15.53 27.89
CA ALA A 594 -9.31 -16.61 27.63
C ALA A 594 -9.48 -16.84 26.12
N CYS A 595 -9.71 -18.11 25.75
CA CYS A 595 -9.99 -18.42 24.35
C CYS A 595 -11.33 -17.81 23.90
N PRO A 596 -11.44 -17.39 22.62
CA PRO A 596 -12.70 -16.88 22.07
C PRO A 596 -13.86 -17.84 22.30
N ARG A 597 -15.07 -17.29 22.45
CA ARG A 597 -16.29 -18.07 22.69
C ARG A 597 -16.43 -19.20 21.65
N GLY A 598 -16.71 -20.42 22.14
CA GLY A 598 -16.83 -21.63 21.31
C GLY A 598 -15.51 -22.39 21.14
N THR A 599 -14.42 -21.91 21.73
CA THR A 599 -13.11 -22.57 21.72
C THR A 599 -12.56 -22.73 23.14
N THR A 600 -11.61 -23.64 23.30
CA THR A 600 -10.88 -23.93 24.54
C THR A 600 -9.40 -24.07 24.25
N ARG A 601 -8.56 -23.94 25.28
CA ARG A 601 -7.11 -24.17 25.15
C ARG A 601 -6.85 -25.62 24.73
N HIS A 602 -6.18 -25.81 23.60
CA HIS A 602 -5.85 -27.12 23.04
C HIS A 602 -4.65 -27.72 23.75
N ALA A 603 -4.74 -28.99 24.17
CA ALA A 603 -3.67 -29.64 24.93
C ALA A 603 -2.36 -29.79 24.13
N ASN A 604 -2.46 -29.93 22.81
CA ASN A 604 -1.32 -29.98 21.91
C ASN A 604 -1.03 -28.58 21.36
N GLY A 605 -0.16 -27.83 22.05
CA GLY A 605 0.36 -26.51 21.63
C GLY A 605 -0.17 -25.30 22.39
N GLY A 606 -1.32 -25.39 23.08
CA GLY A 606 -1.84 -24.33 23.95
C GLY A 606 -2.66 -23.22 23.26
N GLY A 607 -2.89 -23.29 21.95
CA GLY A 607 -3.76 -22.37 21.22
C GLY A 607 -5.24 -22.58 21.47
N CYS A 608 -6.09 -21.84 20.78
CA CYS A 608 -7.53 -21.89 20.96
C CYS A 608 -8.21 -22.70 19.85
N ALA A 609 -8.96 -23.75 20.20
CA ALA A 609 -9.67 -24.58 19.22
C ALA A 609 -10.99 -25.13 19.78
N PRO A 610 -11.95 -25.56 18.94
CA PRO A 610 -13.15 -26.25 19.41
C PRO A 610 -12.77 -27.52 20.19
N ALA A 611 -13.53 -27.87 21.23
CA ALA A 611 -13.22 -28.98 22.12
C ALA A 611 -13.09 -30.35 21.42
N GLY A 612 -13.70 -30.52 20.24
CA GLY A 612 -13.62 -31.74 19.42
C GLY A 612 -12.44 -31.80 18.45
N THR A 613 -11.52 -30.82 18.48
CA THR A 613 -10.34 -30.82 17.60
C THR A 613 -9.46 -32.04 17.92
N PRO A 614 -9.02 -32.83 16.92
CA PRO A 614 -8.22 -34.03 17.16
C PRO A 614 -6.88 -33.73 17.84
N SER A 615 -6.45 -34.60 18.75
CA SER A 615 -5.16 -34.44 19.46
C SER A 615 -3.93 -34.52 18.55
N SER A 616 -4.05 -35.10 17.35
CA SER A 616 -3.01 -35.10 16.32
C SER A 616 -2.72 -33.70 15.76
N VAL A 617 -3.69 -32.79 15.84
CA VAL A 617 -3.53 -31.40 15.40
C VAL A 617 -2.72 -30.63 16.44
N TYR A 618 -1.65 -29.96 16.02
CA TYR A 618 -0.93 -29.01 16.85
C TYR A 618 -1.53 -27.62 16.66
N VAL A 619 -1.88 -26.94 17.76
CA VAL A 619 -2.39 -25.56 17.75
C VAL A 619 -1.50 -24.72 18.67
N GLY A 620 -0.60 -23.94 18.10
CA GLY A 620 0.37 -23.12 18.82
C GLY A 620 -0.27 -22.06 19.72
N PRO A 621 0.45 -21.50 20.69
CA PRO A 621 -0.12 -20.74 21.82
C PRO A 621 -0.96 -19.52 21.42
N TYR A 622 -0.66 -18.91 20.27
CA TYR A 622 -1.36 -17.74 19.73
C TYR A 622 -2.29 -18.07 18.55
N ALA A 623 -2.26 -19.31 18.06
CA ALA A 623 -3.06 -19.77 16.93
C ALA A 623 -4.50 -20.07 17.35
N THR A 624 -5.42 -19.91 16.40
CA THR A 624 -6.85 -20.10 16.65
C THR A 624 -7.53 -20.93 15.56
N ILE A 625 -8.35 -21.90 15.95
CA ILE A 625 -9.30 -22.59 15.07
C ILE A 625 -10.71 -22.14 15.49
N LEU A 626 -11.47 -21.57 14.58
CA LEU A 626 -12.84 -21.08 14.79
C LEU A 626 -13.89 -21.89 14.04
N GLY A 627 -13.47 -22.65 13.02
CA GLY A 627 -14.33 -23.43 12.15
C GLY A 627 -13.53 -24.24 11.12
N GLY A 628 -14.23 -24.73 10.10
CA GLY A 628 -13.68 -25.65 9.10
C GLY A 628 -13.51 -27.07 9.62
N GLU A 629 -13.00 -27.95 8.75
CA GLU A 629 -12.68 -29.34 9.07
C GLU A 629 -11.17 -29.48 9.18
N VAL A 630 -10.65 -29.62 10.41
CA VAL A 630 -9.22 -29.75 10.69
C VAL A 630 -8.93 -31.16 11.20
N SER A 631 -8.10 -31.91 10.48
CA SER A 631 -7.79 -33.32 10.79
C SER A 631 -6.40 -33.72 10.29
N GLY A 632 -5.94 -34.92 10.67
CA GLY A 632 -4.61 -35.42 10.29
C GLY A 632 -3.47 -34.77 11.07
N ASP A 633 -2.29 -34.73 10.45
CA ASP A 633 -1.06 -34.18 11.02
C ASP A 633 -0.88 -32.71 10.61
N VAL A 634 -1.77 -31.86 11.13
CA VAL A 634 -1.79 -30.41 10.86
C VAL A 634 -1.09 -29.64 11.96
N ARG A 635 -0.32 -28.62 11.59
CA ARG A 635 0.23 -27.64 12.53
C ARG A 635 -0.32 -26.25 12.23
N VAL A 636 -1.08 -25.69 13.17
CA VAL A 636 -1.52 -24.29 13.15
C VAL A 636 -0.67 -23.54 14.16
N GLU A 637 0.08 -22.54 13.72
CA GLU A 637 1.14 -21.88 14.49
C GLU A 637 1.09 -20.36 14.36
N ASP A 638 1.98 -19.68 15.07
CA ASP A 638 2.05 -18.22 15.14
C ASP A 638 0.65 -17.64 15.45
N HIS A 639 0.19 -16.66 14.67
CA HIS A 639 -1.13 -16.04 14.81
C HIS A 639 -2.13 -16.52 13.74
N ALA A 640 -1.89 -17.68 13.12
CA ALA A 640 -2.79 -18.21 12.10
C ALA A 640 -4.20 -18.49 12.68
N THR A 641 -5.22 -18.15 11.88
CA THR A 641 -6.62 -18.38 12.21
C THR A 641 -7.30 -19.22 11.14
N ILE A 642 -7.80 -20.40 11.52
CA ILE A 642 -8.63 -21.24 10.65
C ILE A 642 -10.09 -20.89 10.85
N VAL A 643 -10.76 -20.42 9.78
CA VAL A 643 -12.17 -19.98 9.83
C VAL A 643 -13.06 -20.94 9.06
N ASN A 644 -12.65 -21.36 7.86
CA ASN A 644 -13.43 -22.21 6.97
C ASN A 644 -12.55 -22.95 5.95
N GLY A 645 -13.00 -24.11 5.47
CA GLY A 645 -12.27 -24.99 4.55
C GLY A 645 -11.93 -26.35 5.15
N VAL A 646 -11.23 -27.18 4.37
CA VAL A 646 -10.75 -28.51 4.77
C VAL A 646 -9.23 -28.50 4.87
N ILE A 647 -8.72 -28.73 6.08
CA ILE A 647 -7.31 -28.73 6.42
C ILE A 647 -6.93 -30.13 6.91
N SER A 648 -6.25 -30.89 6.06
CA SER A 648 -5.95 -32.31 6.30
C SER A 648 -4.45 -32.64 6.43
N GLY A 649 -3.59 -31.64 6.27
CA GLY A 649 -2.14 -31.75 6.47
C GLY A 649 -1.44 -30.41 6.28
N GLY A 650 -0.14 -30.37 6.60
CA GLY A 650 0.72 -29.21 6.38
C GLY A 650 0.85 -28.28 7.58
N ARG A 651 1.47 -27.13 7.34
CA ARG A 651 1.73 -26.07 8.33
C ARG A 651 1.01 -24.80 7.91
N VAL A 652 0.28 -24.18 8.83
CA VAL A 652 -0.35 -22.88 8.67
C VAL A 652 0.15 -21.97 9.79
N GLY A 653 0.91 -20.93 9.45
CA GLY A 653 1.55 -20.01 10.40
C GLY A 653 1.44 -18.55 9.95
N ALA A 654 2.38 -17.72 10.41
CA ALA A 654 2.37 -16.27 10.24
C ALA A 654 1.04 -15.65 10.71
N LEU A 655 0.38 -14.86 9.86
CA LEU A 655 -0.91 -14.22 10.13
C LEU A 655 -2.03 -14.84 9.28
N SER A 656 -1.82 -16.07 8.80
CA SER A 656 -2.69 -16.67 7.80
C SER A 656 -4.13 -16.75 8.28
N LEU A 657 -5.05 -16.16 7.52
CA LEU A 657 -6.49 -16.29 7.71
C LEU A 657 -7.02 -17.29 6.67
N VAL A 658 -7.34 -18.52 7.08
CA VAL A 658 -7.75 -19.60 6.17
C VAL A 658 -9.28 -19.68 6.09
N GLY A 659 -9.81 -19.37 4.91
CA GLY A 659 -11.24 -19.20 4.67
C GLY A 659 -11.75 -17.87 5.21
N GLN A 660 -12.99 -17.53 4.85
CA GLN A 660 -13.66 -16.31 5.29
C GLN A 660 -15.11 -16.55 5.70
N ARG A 661 -15.57 -15.74 6.65
CA ARG A 661 -16.97 -15.53 7.03
C ARG A 661 -17.13 -14.22 7.79
N GLY A 662 -18.38 -13.77 7.94
CA GLY A 662 -18.76 -12.66 8.79
C GLY A 662 -19.94 -11.89 8.21
N SER A 663 -20.45 -10.90 8.95
CA SER A 663 -21.53 -10.04 8.48
C SER A 663 -21.12 -9.30 7.19
N GLY A 664 -21.98 -9.34 6.17
CA GLY A 664 -21.79 -8.62 4.91
C GLY A 664 -20.75 -9.21 3.97
N ILE A 665 -20.19 -10.40 4.24
CA ILE A 665 -19.25 -11.08 3.33
C ILE A 665 -19.66 -12.53 3.09
N GLN A 666 -19.44 -13.02 1.88
CA GLN A 666 -19.77 -14.40 1.52
C GLN A 666 -18.83 -15.38 2.23
N ALA A 667 -19.39 -16.39 2.89
CA ALA A 667 -18.59 -17.46 3.47
C ALA A 667 -17.94 -18.31 2.38
N ARG A 668 -16.61 -18.41 2.40
CA ARG A 668 -15.82 -19.22 1.45
C ARG A 668 -14.74 -19.99 2.21
N GLY A 669 -14.47 -21.22 1.78
CA GLY A 669 -13.42 -22.06 2.36
C GLY A 669 -12.14 -21.99 1.54
N PHE A 670 -11.03 -22.33 2.18
CA PHE A 670 -9.74 -22.55 1.51
C PHE A 670 -9.14 -23.85 2.03
N ASN A 671 -8.73 -24.74 1.11
CA ASN A 671 -8.28 -26.08 1.49
C ASN A 671 -6.76 -26.16 1.57
N VAL A 672 -6.25 -26.83 2.61
CA VAL A 672 -4.81 -27.05 2.82
C VAL A 672 -4.57 -28.55 3.04
N SER A 673 -3.63 -29.14 2.31
CA SER A 673 -3.36 -30.58 2.40
C SER A 673 -1.90 -30.95 2.10
N GLY A 674 -1.54 -32.21 2.33
CA GLY A 674 -0.19 -32.70 2.10
C GLY A 674 0.80 -32.10 3.09
N SER A 675 1.93 -31.60 2.59
CA SER A 675 2.99 -30.94 3.36
C SER A 675 3.10 -29.45 3.01
N ALA A 676 2.00 -28.83 2.56
CA ALA A 676 1.98 -27.43 2.20
C ALA A 676 2.34 -26.53 3.40
N ASN A 677 2.99 -25.41 3.14
CA ASN A 677 3.37 -24.42 4.15
C ASN A 677 2.71 -23.07 3.85
N VAL A 678 1.80 -22.61 4.69
CA VAL A 678 1.02 -21.40 4.50
C VAL A 678 1.42 -20.36 5.54
N GLN A 679 2.10 -19.31 5.12
CA GLN A 679 2.62 -18.23 5.95
C GLN A 679 2.24 -16.87 5.36
N ALA A 680 0.94 -16.65 5.17
CA ALA A 680 0.38 -15.42 4.61
C ALA A 680 0.25 -14.30 5.66
N THR A 681 0.25 -13.05 5.19
CA THR A 681 0.15 -11.83 6.01
C THR A 681 -0.83 -10.80 5.44
N PHE A 682 -1.70 -11.23 4.52
CA PHE A 682 -2.67 -10.39 3.79
C PHE A 682 -4.10 -10.91 4.00
N TYR A 683 -5.05 -10.47 3.16
CA TYR A 683 -6.47 -10.86 3.17
C TYR A 683 -6.70 -12.37 3.29
N PRO A 684 -7.90 -12.79 3.73
CA PRO A 684 -8.23 -14.19 3.90
C PRO A 684 -8.00 -15.02 2.64
N LEU A 685 -7.36 -16.17 2.78
CA LEU A 685 -7.27 -17.15 1.71
C LEU A 685 -8.69 -17.67 1.41
N GLY A 686 -9.09 -17.67 0.14
CA GLY A 686 -10.49 -17.87 -0.27
C GLY A 686 -11.28 -16.56 -0.43
N TRP A 687 -10.63 -15.39 -0.34
CA TRP A 687 -11.26 -14.10 -0.64
C TRP A 687 -11.49 -13.92 -2.14
N PHE A 688 -10.43 -14.05 -2.94
CA PHE A 688 -10.42 -13.71 -4.37
C PHE A 688 -10.85 -14.83 -5.31
N GLY A 689 -11.31 -15.98 -4.77
CA GLY A 689 -11.81 -17.07 -5.58
C GLY A 689 -12.53 -18.12 -4.77
N ASP A 690 -13.32 -18.94 -5.46
CA ASP A 690 -14.04 -20.07 -4.89
C ASP A 690 -13.27 -21.37 -5.04
N ARG A 691 -13.42 -22.28 -4.07
CA ARG A 691 -12.85 -23.64 -4.09
C ARG A 691 -11.33 -23.67 -4.29
N GLN A 692 -10.64 -22.68 -3.73
CA GLN A 692 -9.20 -22.55 -3.81
C GLN A 692 -8.48 -23.54 -2.88
N SER A 693 -7.28 -23.96 -3.27
CA SER A 693 -6.51 -24.90 -2.46
C SER A 693 -5.00 -24.77 -2.60
N VAL A 694 -4.29 -25.17 -1.56
CA VAL A 694 -2.84 -25.42 -1.60
C VAL A 694 -2.54 -26.82 -1.08
N SER A 695 -1.63 -27.52 -1.74
CA SER A 695 -1.34 -28.93 -1.47
C SER A 695 0.13 -29.27 -1.70
N GLY A 696 0.48 -30.55 -1.54
CA GLY A 696 1.81 -31.05 -1.87
C GLY A 696 2.90 -30.39 -1.03
N THR A 697 3.88 -29.76 -1.67
CA THR A 697 4.98 -29.04 -1.01
C THR A 697 4.93 -27.54 -1.27
N ALA A 698 3.81 -27.02 -1.78
CA ALA A 698 3.67 -25.60 -2.07
C ALA A 698 3.81 -24.75 -0.79
N THR A 699 4.48 -23.61 -0.93
CA THR A 699 4.61 -22.60 0.12
C THR A 699 3.92 -21.31 -0.30
N LEU A 700 3.03 -20.78 0.53
CA LEU A 700 2.49 -19.42 0.41
C LEU A 700 3.18 -18.54 1.44
N LEU A 701 3.80 -17.43 1.03
CA LEU A 701 4.62 -16.59 1.90
C LEU A 701 4.25 -15.11 1.76
N GLY A 702 4.00 -14.43 2.88
CA GLY A 702 3.87 -12.98 2.93
C GLY A 702 2.54 -12.46 2.41
N ASP A 703 2.57 -11.39 1.62
CA ASP A 703 1.40 -10.63 1.17
C ASP A 703 0.63 -11.28 0.01
N VAL A 704 0.28 -12.56 0.19
CA VAL A 704 -0.32 -13.45 -0.82
C VAL A 704 -1.75 -13.04 -1.20
N GLU A 705 -1.92 -12.54 -2.41
CA GLU A 705 -3.20 -12.37 -3.09
C GLU A 705 -3.48 -13.58 -3.98
N PHE A 706 -4.11 -14.59 -3.40
CA PHE A 706 -4.33 -15.88 -4.06
C PHE A 706 -5.56 -15.84 -4.96
N VAL A 707 -5.36 -15.75 -6.28
CA VAL A 707 -6.46 -15.81 -7.28
C VAL A 707 -6.46 -17.12 -8.08
N ALA A 708 -5.41 -17.93 -7.94
CA ALA A 708 -5.33 -19.25 -8.54
C ALA A 708 -6.41 -20.21 -8.01
N THR A 709 -6.71 -21.24 -8.78
CA THR A 709 -7.55 -22.37 -8.35
C THR A 709 -6.79 -23.27 -7.38
N SER A 710 -5.55 -23.63 -7.71
CA SER A 710 -4.71 -24.43 -6.82
C SER A 710 -3.22 -24.31 -7.08
N LYS A 711 -2.40 -24.60 -6.06
CA LYS A 711 -0.95 -24.77 -6.16
C LYS A 711 -0.49 -26.00 -5.37
N SER A 712 0.55 -26.70 -5.86
CA SER A 712 0.99 -27.99 -5.29
C SER A 712 2.51 -28.13 -5.05
N SER A 713 3.32 -27.24 -5.62
CA SER A 713 4.78 -27.19 -5.42
C SER A 713 5.28 -25.77 -5.61
N ASN A 714 6.53 -25.50 -5.20
CA ASN A 714 7.20 -24.18 -5.22
C ASN A 714 6.64 -23.17 -4.20
N THR A 715 7.31 -22.02 -4.11
CA THR A 715 6.97 -20.90 -3.24
C THR A 715 6.29 -19.79 -4.03
N PHE A 716 5.23 -19.23 -3.46
CA PHE A 716 4.44 -18.13 -3.98
C PHE A 716 4.36 -17.02 -2.95
N TYR A 717 4.38 -15.78 -3.41
CA TYR A 717 4.24 -14.55 -2.64
C TYR A 717 3.59 -13.51 -3.54
N GLY A 718 3.00 -12.47 -2.96
CA GLY A 718 2.32 -11.46 -3.75
C GLY A 718 1.14 -11.96 -4.58
N PHE A 719 0.97 -11.50 -5.81
CA PHE A 719 -0.14 -11.87 -6.70
C PHE A 719 0.05 -13.29 -7.26
N VAL A 720 -0.86 -14.21 -6.93
CA VAL A 720 -0.75 -15.63 -7.29
C VAL A 720 -1.83 -16.05 -8.30
N PRO A 721 -1.60 -15.89 -9.61
CA PRO A 721 -2.48 -16.39 -10.67
C PRO A 721 -2.21 -17.86 -11.00
N ASP A 722 -3.11 -18.48 -11.76
CA ASP A 722 -3.00 -19.88 -12.18
C ASP A 722 -1.72 -20.18 -12.99
N ASP A 723 -1.30 -19.24 -13.84
CA ASP A 723 -0.19 -19.38 -14.78
C ASP A 723 1.20 -19.11 -14.15
N TRP A 724 1.27 -18.55 -12.95
CA TRP A 724 2.55 -18.38 -12.26
C TRP A 724 3.02 -19.69 -11.62
N ALA A 725 4.22 -20.16 -12.00
CA ALA A 725 4.78 -21.40 -11.48
C ALA A 725 5.45 -21.28 -10.09
N GLY A 726 5.56 -20.07 -9.54
CA GLY A 726 6.27 -19.82 -8.29
C GLY A 726 7.79 -19.82 -8.46
N VAL A 727 8.51 -19.74 -7.34
CA VAL A 727 9.97 -19.85 -7.28
C VAL A 727 10.38 -21.01 -6.39
N THR A 728 11.54 -21.62 -6.65
CA THR A 728 12.01 -22.79 -5.90
C THR A 728 12.71 -22.44 -4.59
N MET A 729 13.15 -21.19 -4.43
CA MET A 729 13.86 -20.73 -3.25
C MET A 729 13.56 -19.25 -3.00
N VAL A 730 13.46 -18.88 -1.73
CA VAL A 730 13.32 -17.49 -1.28
C VAL A 730 14.31 -17.25 -0.15
N THR A 731 14.83 -16.03 -0.09
CA THR A 731 15.64 -15.56 1.03
C THR A 731 14.97 -14.31 1.57
N GLU A 732 14.53 -14.37 2.82
CA GLU A 732 13.99 -13.20 3.49
C GLU A 732 15.12 -12.29 3.98
N VAL A 733 14.97 -10.99 3.79
CA VAL A 733 15.96 -9.99 4.24
C VAL A 733 15.82 -9.64 5.73
N THR A 734 14.64 -9.86 6.31
CA THR A 734 14.38 -9.58 7.73
C THR A 734 15.13 -10.56 8.62
N ALA A 735 15.80 -10.04 9.66
CA ALA A 735 16.39 -10.85 10.70
C ALA A 735 15.32 -11.66 11.45
N ALA A 736 15.50 -12.97 11.54
CA ALA A 736 14.61 -13.86 12.26
C ALA A 736 14.88 -13.85 13.78
N PRO A 737 13.86 -14.15 14.63
CA PRO A 737 14.06 -14.38 16.07
C PRO A 737 14.97 -15.61 16.34
N PRO A 738 15.49 -15.78 17.58
CA PRO A 738 15.16 -15.04 18.80
C PRO A 738 15.82 -13.67 18.86
N TYR A 739 15.05 -12.68 19.32
CA TYR A 739 15.55 -11.34 19.62
C TYR A 739 15.97 -11.28 21.09
N THR A 740 16.97 -10.44 21.39
CA THR A 740 17.51 -10.31 22.75
C THR A 740 17.19 -8.92 23.30
N TRP A 741 16.64 -8.88 24.51
CA TRP A 741 16.43 -7.63 25.23
C TRP A 741 17.76 -6.94 25.52
N ARG A 742 17.93 -5.70 25.02
CA ARG A 742 19.09 -4.85 25.31
C ARG A 742 18.78 -3.99 26.53
N ARG A 743 19.67 -4.02 27.53
CA ARG A 743 19.53 -3.19 28.74
C ARG A 743 19.61 -1.72 28.37
#